data_AF-A0A7R8HA61-F1
#
_entry.id   AF-A0A7R8HA61-F1
#
_cell.length_a   1.000
_cell.length_b   1.000
_cell.length_c   1.000
_cell.angle_alpha   90.00
_cell.angle_beta   90.00
_cell.angle_gamma   90.00
#
_symmetry.space_group_name_H-M   'P 1'
#
loop_
_entity.id
_entity.type
_entity.pdbx_description
1 polymer ?
#
loop_
_entity_poly.entity_id
_entity_poly.type
_entity_poly.pdbx_seq_one_letter_code
_entity_poly.pdbx_strand_id
1 'polypeptide(L)'
;MSLIHSIVTHIQKQVSNKTNTAILLFKQGAWNILHVLLEIFSYRLHHIQSHFRLSLLNHLQQGILLSKHTQLNLCIESTTLKLITGLGNAEVSPPKNSSLNSQGKPVSTVLYGESEELNRVVVLTLARAIHIYGLENQSAIWVKDVLTSVMTLTPHSWPSHTLSNFPTILQDFFKENPGPKENKAQLKSRVEEEYKTWSSMSNEHDITDHVTPIAYRVLERIGAAKALTAHLRSLCDMLVCEFSKSGGSGHVKNCIDALNNLIWKYKIVSLDRLILCMALRTHEGSEAQVCFFIIQLLLLKPHDFRNRVSEFVRTLSPEHQLLKDFHSKHSEFHQKFPEKFGPDDHSTSPEAPLPVYFSNVCLRFIPVFDIVVHRFLELPPVAKSLETLIDHFSPSLKKKLVRSITGALKDIRPNGWCLTEEYLNYLAVGEQVTWTHNIEYYVSLIGRLAKSIQGKNAFPKMDWRFNEFPNEGVHAMYVTCVEVMGLPVEPLKVGEYFLEAIWEAHRYIPQDEIPDWINAVGIIISNLPEAYWEGLYIKLVQALTSPPLCLSGIYLKHRLDNKSFRLAPRWKVKSDAERIVKDLRPALQRRLRFIAPGILSTQTACPCSSSNTPLSHLYIYNYASNEHLNSSFSFNEFCQDY
;
A
#
# COMPACT_ATOMS: atom_id res chain seq x y z
N MET A 1 -20.55 7.19 -25.61
CA MET A 1 -20.71 7.97 -24.36
C MET A 1 -22.10 7.84 -23.74
N SER A 2 -23.22 7.96 -24.47
CA SER A 2 -24.56 7.74 -23.91
C SER A 2 -24.81 6.29 -23.45
N LEU A 3 -24.21 5.29 -24.11
CA LEU A 3 -24.29 3.89 -23.68
C LEU A 3 -23.49 3.61 -22.39
N ILE A 4 -22.28 4.17 -22.27
CA ILE A 4 -21.45 4.07 -21.06
C ILE A 4 -22.08 4.86 -19.91
N HIS A 5 -22.61 6.06 -20.20
CA HIS A 5 -23.40 6.81 -19.23
C HIS A 5 -24.61 5.96 -18.82
N SER A 6 -25.42 5.47 -19.75
CA SER A 6 -26.58 4.63 -19.43
C SER A 6 -26.21 3.34 -18.69
N ILE A 7 -25.08 2.69 -18.98
CA ILE A 7 -24.58 1.53 -18.23
C ILE A 7 -24.13 1.94 -16.82
N VAL A 8 -23.40 3.04 -16.68
CA VAL A 8 -22.96 3.57 -15.37
C VAL A 8 -24.15 4.09 -14.55
N THR A 9 -25.14 4.73 -15.16
CA THR A 9 -26.37 5.21 -14.51
C THR A 9 -27.29 4.03 -14.20
N HIS A 10 -27.34 2.98 -15.02
CA HIS A 10 -28.10 1.76 -14.74
C HIS A 10 -27.41 0.94 -13.65
N ILE A 11 -26.09 0.86 -13.63
CA ILE A 11 -25.30 0.28 -12.54
C ILE A 11 -25.49 1.12 -11.27
N GLN A 12 -25.43 2.45 -11.33
CA GLN A 12 -25.69 3.32 -10.16
C GLN A 12 -27.14 3.17 -9.66
N LYS A 13 -28.15 3.10 -10.53
CA LYS A 13 -29.55 2.82 -10.14
C LYS A 13 -29.73 1.42 -9.56
N GLN A 14 -29.05 0.42 -10.12
CA GLN A 14 -29.06 -0.98 -9.65
C GLN A 14 -28.17 -1.22 -8.43
N VAL A 15 -27.25 -0.30 -8.12
CA VAL A 15 -26.45 -0.25 -6.88
C VAL A 15 -27.20 0.50 -5.78
N SER A 16 -28.03 1.50 -6.12
CA SER A 16 -28.97 2.12 -5.19
C SER A 16 -30.12 1.18 -4.77
N ASN A 17 -30.57 0.30 -5.67
CA ASN A 17 -31.40 -0.84 -5.30
C ASN A 17 -30.50 -1.95 -4.73
N LYS A 18 -30.80 -2.49 -3.54
CA LYS A 18 -29.95 -3.44 -2.79
C LYS A 18 -29.83 -4.84 -3.44
N THR A 19 -29.38 -4.95 -4.69
CA THR A 19 -29.28 -6.22 -5.41
C THR A 19 -27.93 -6.35 -6.11
N ASN A 20 -27.17 -7.35 -5.65
CA ASN A 20 -25.82 -7.72 -6.06
C ASN A 20 -25.68 -7.96 -7.58
N THR A 21 -25.40 -6.91 -8.35
CA THR A 21 -25.25 -6.97 -9.81
C THR A 21 -24.12 -7.91 -10.23
N ALA A 22 -23.02 -7.97 -9.45
CA ALA A 22 -21.93 -8.92 -9.67
C ALA A 22 -22.41 -10.38 -9.56
N ILE A 23 -23.21 -10.71 -8.53
CA ILE A 23 -23.78 -12.05 -8.33
C ILE A 23 -24.72 -12.44 -9.47
N LEU A 24 -25.51 -11.48 -9.98
CA LEU A 24 -26.41 -11.71 -11.10
C LEU A 24 -25.63 -12.03 -12.39
N LEU A 25 -24.53 -11.33 -12.66
CA LEU A 25 -23.65 -11.62 -13.80
C LEU A 25 -22.94 -12.97 -13.67
N PHE A 26 -22.48 -13.33 -12.46
CA PHE A 26 -21.92 -14.65 -12.17
C PHE A 26 -22.94 -15.77 -12.40
N LYS A 27 -24.22 -15.54 -12.05
CA LYS A 27 -25.31 -16.50 -12.26
C LYS A 27 -25.77 -16.61 -13.73
N GLN A 28 -25.56 -15.57 -14.54
CA GLN A 28 -25.97 -15.53 -15.95
C GLN A 28 -24.88 -15.93 -16.95
N GLY A 29 -23.65 -16.19 -16.50
CA GLY A 29 -22.54 -16.62 -17.39
C GLY A 29 -22.07 -15.53 -18.37
N ALA A 30 -22.35 -14.26 -18.07
CA ALA A 30 -22.02 -13.12 -18.94
C ALA A 30 -20.57 -12.64 -18.75
N TRP A 31 -19.60 -13.52 -19.03
CA TRP A 31 -18.16 -13.32 -18.78
C TRP A 31 -17.59 -12.08 -19.47
N ASN A 32 -18.04 -11.79 -20.70
CA ASN A 32 -17.63 -10.61 -21.46
C ASN A 32 -17.98 -9.31 -20.74
N ILE A 33 -19.21 -9.19 -20.24
CA ILE A 33 -19.67 -7.99 -19.55
C ILE A 33 -18.89 -7.82 -18.24
N LEU A 34 -18.71 -8.91 -17.49
CA LEU A 34 -17.93 -8.88 -16.26
C LEU A 34 -16.49 -8.42 -16.51
N HIS A 35 -15.81 -8.95 -17.52
CA HIS A 35 -14.46 -8.53 -17.89
C HIS A 35 -14.36 -7.02 -18.13
N VAL A 36 -15.30 -6.47 -18.91
CA VAL A 36 -15.35 -5.03 -19.21
C VAL A 36 -15.58 -4.19 -17.96
N LEU A 37 -16.47 -4.64 -17.06
CA LEU A 37 -16.73 -3.93 -15.81
C LEU A 37 -15.50 -3.91 -14.89
N LEU A 38 -14.74 -5.02 -14.83
CA LEU A 38 -13.51 -5.09 -14.05
C LEU A 38 -12.40 -4.22 -14.65
N GLU A 39 -12.32 -4.12 -15.99
CA GLU A 39 -11.42 -3.16 -16.63
C GLU A 39 -11.80 -1.71 -16.31
N ILE A 40 -13.08 -1.34 -16.45
CA ILE A 40 -13.53 0.02 -16.08
C ILE A 40 -13.19 0.31 -14.62
N PHE A 41 -13.48 -0.64 -13.73
CA PHE A 41 -13.19 -0.51 -12.31
C PHE A 41 -11.70 -0.27 -12.06
N SER A 42 -10.83 -1.09 -12.67
CA SER A 42 -9.38 -1.10 -12.42
C SER A 42 -8.61 0.07 -13.02
N TYR A 43 -9.15 0.75 -14.03
CA TYR A 43 -8.41 1.74 -14.82
C TYR A 43 -9.13 3.07 -15.01
N ARG A 44 -10.38 3.24 -14.54
CA ARG A 44 -11.17 4.48 -14.74
C ARG A 44 -11.83 5.02 -13.48
N LEU A 45 -11.96 4.22 -12.43
CA LEU A 45 -12.55 4.67 -11.17
C LEU A 45 -11.43 5.15 -10.21
N HIS A 46 -11.76 6.17 -9.42
CA HIS A 46 -10.83 6.82 -8.49
C HIS A 46 -11.37 6.72 -7.05
N HIS A 47 -12.23 7.65 -6.65
CA HIS A 47 -12.78 7.73 -5.30
C HIS A 47 -13.91 6.74 -5.07
N ILE A 48 -13.54 5.49 -4.76
CA ILE A 48 -14.48 4.44 -4.36
C ILE A 48 -14.42 4.26 -2.84
N GLN A 49 -15.56 4.35 -2.17
CA GLN A 49 -15.62 4.14 -0.72
C GLN A 49 -15.18 2.72 -0.35
N SER A 50 -14.52 2.60 0.80
CA SER A 50 -13.87 1.35 1.25
C SER A 50 -14.83 0.17 1.33
N HIS A 51 -16.07 0.37 1.79
CA HIS A 51 -17.05 -0.70 1.88
C HIS A 51 -17.47 -1.28 0.52
N PHE A 52 -17.49 -0.48 -0.54
CA PHE A 52 -17.74 -0.98 -1.90
C PHE A 52 -16.55 -1.77 -2.43
N ARG A 53 -15.31 -1.31 -2.15
CA ARG A 53 -14.09 -2.05 -2.49
C ARG A 53 -14.04 -3.41 -1.78
N LEU A 54 -14.31 -3.44 -0.48
CA LEU A 54 -14.38 -4.67 0.32
C LEU A 54 -15.54 -5.59 -0.11
N SER A 55 -16.69 -5.02 -0.50
CA SER A 55 -17.80 -5.81 -1.04
C SER A 55 -17.42 -6.45 -2.38
N LEU A 56 -16.84 -5.70 -3.32
CA LEU A 56 -16.38 -6.23 -4.60
C LEU A 56 -15.36 -7.36 -4.40
N LEU A 57 -14.43 -7.16 -3.47
CA LEU A 57 -13.46 -8.15 -3.02
C LEU A 57 -14.06 -9.54 -2.76
N ASN A 58 -15.12 -9.57 -1.94
CA ASN A 58 -15.82 -10.81 -1.58
C ASN A 58 -16.49 -11.47 -2.80
N HIS A 59 -17.01 -10.66 -3.73
CA HIS A 59 -17.62 -11.16 -4.95
C HIS A 59 -16.60 -11.74 -5.93
N LEU A 60 -15.42 -11.11 -6.05
CA LEU A 60 -14.35 -11.59 -6.93
C LEU A 60 -13.85 -12.97 -6.52
N GLN A 61 -13.79 -13.25 -5.21
CA GLN A 61 -13.45 -14.58 -4.70
C GLN A 61 -14.41 -15.66 -5.20
N GLN A 62 -15.72 -15.40 -5.17
CA GLN A 62 -16.72 -16.34 -5.71
C GLN A 62 -16.56 -16.50 -7.23
N GLY A 63 -16.18 -15.43 -7.93
CA GLY A 63 -15.95 -15.45 -9.37
C GLY A 63 -14.80 -16.34 -9.83
N ILE A 64 -13.68 -16.34 -9.11
CA ILE A 64 -12.52 -17.21 -9.39
C ILE A 64 -12.90 -18.70 -9.33
N LEU A 65 -13.84 -19.07 -8.46
CA LEU A 65 -14.29 -20.46 -8.32
C LEU A 65 -15.15 -20.93 -9.49
N LEU A 66 -15.84 -20.00 -10.18
CA LEU A 66 -16.85 -20.31 -11.19
C LEU A 66 -16.32 -20.22 -12.63
N SER A 67 -15.31 -19.38 -12.88
CA SER A 67 -14.79 -19.12 -14.22
C SER A 67 -13.69 -20.10 -14.63
N LYS A 68 -13.87 -20.75 -15.79
CA LYS A 68 -12.81 -21.54 -16.46
C LYS A 68 -11.97 -20.71 -17.44
N HIS A 69 -12.41 -19.49 -17.77
CA HIS A 69 -11.76 -18.66 -18.77
C HIS A 69 -10.46 -18.04 -18.21
N THR A 70 -9.32 -18.36 -18.81
CA THR A 70 -7.97 -17.94 -18.34
C THR A 70 -7.81 -16.42 -18.28
N GLN A 71 -8.20 -15.70 -19.34
CA GLN A 71 -8.15 -14.23 -19.39
C GLN A 71 -9.00 -13.55 -18.30
N LEU A 72 -10.20 -14.07 -18.02
CA LEU A 72 -11.04 -13.52 -16.96
C LEU A 72 -10.42 -13.76 -15.57
N ASN A 73 -9.86 -14.95 -15.33
CA ASN A 73 -9.19 -15.25 -14.06
C ASN A 73 -7.97 -14.34 -13.84
N LEU A 74 -7.18 -14.09 -14.90
CA LEU A 74 -6.10 -13.09 -14.89
C LEU A 74 -6.60 -11.68 -14.54
N CYS A 75 -7.72 -11.25 -15.16
CA CYS A 75 -8.31 -9.95 -14.90
C CYS A 75 -8.82 -9.83 -13.46
N ILE A 76 -9.46 -10.88 -12.93
CA ILE A 76 -9.95 -10.92 -11.54
C ILE A 76 -8.77 -10.85 -10.56
N GLU A 77 -7.71 -11.64 -10.75
CA GLU A 77 -6.53 -11.59 -9.88
C GLU A 77 -5.83 -10.22 -9.94
N SER A 78 -5.67 -9.63 -11.12
CA SER A 78 -5.06 -8.30 -11.28
C SER A 78 -5.90 -7.21 -10.61
N THR A 79 -7.23 -7.25 -10.79
CA THR A 79 -8.17 -6.32 -10.12
C THR A 79 -8.11 -6.50 -8.60
N THR A 80 -8.02 -7.74 -8.14
CA THR A 80 -7.93 -8.07 -6.72
C THR A 80 -6.63 -7.57 -6.11
N LEU A 81 -5.50 -7.78 -6.78
CA LEU A 81 -4.20 -7.26 -6.34
C LEU A 81 -4.25 -5.75 -6.15
N LYS A 82 -4.80 -5.02 -7.14
CA LYS A 82 -4.99 -3.56 -7.08
C LYS A 82 -5.90 -3.12 -5.93
N LEU A 83 -6.98 -3.86 -5.69
CA LEU A 83 -7.88 -3.58 -4.58
C LEU A 83 -7.16 -3.70 -3.25
N ILE A 84 -6.40 -4.79 -3.03
CA ILE A 84 -5.66 -5.02 -1.78
C ILE A 84 -4.61 -3.93 -1.57
N THR A 85 -3.75 -3.71 -2.57
CA THR A 85 -2.65 -2.74 -2.46
C THR A 85 -3.17 -1.30 -2.32
N GLY A 86 -4.33 -1.01 -2.93
CA GLY A 86 -5.03 0.28 -2.87
C GLY A 86 -5.91 0.50 -1.64
N LEU A 87 -5.96 -0.42 -0.67
CA LEU A 87 -6.67 -0.15 0.61
C LEU A 87 -5.89 0.88 1.44
N GLY A 88 -6.59 1.92 1.88
CA GLY A 88 -6.02 2.93 2.78
C GLY A 88 -5.77 2.35 4.16
N ASN A 89 -4.78 2.88 4.89
CA ASN A 89 -4.37 2.35 6.19
C ASN A 89 -5.50 2.38 7.23
N ALA A 90 -6.35 3.41 7.21
CA ALA A 90 -7.50 3.54 8.10
C ALA A 90 -8.69 2.63 7.72
N GLU A 91 -8.66 2.07 6.51
CA GLU A 91 -9.74 1.22 5.97
C GLU A 91 -9.56 -0.23 6.40
N VAL A 92 -8.32 -0.63 6.66
CA VAL A 92 -7.96 -1.93 7.23
C VAL A 92 -8.28 -1.90 8.72
N SER A 93 -9.53 -2.20 9.06
CA SER A 93 -10.03 -2.19 10.44
C SER A 93 -11.01 -3.35 10.66
N PRO A 94 -11.17 -3.82 11.91
CA PRO A 94 -12.16 -4.85 12.23
C PRO A 94 -13.56 -4.38 11.80
N PRO A 95 -14.37 -5.26 11.20
CA PRO A 95 -15.71 -4.91 10.75
C PRO A 95 -16.57 -4.44 11.93
N LYS A 96 -17.02 -3.18 11.88
CA LYS A 96 -17.78 -2.53 12.97
C LYS A 96 -19.13 -3.20 13.27
N ASN A 97 -19.67 -3.95 12.31
CA ASN A 97 -20.86 -4.81 12.44
C ASN A 97 -20.55 -6.11 11.71
N SER A 98 -20.10 -7.14 12.42
CA SER A 98 -20.00 -8.48 11.84
C SER A 98 -21.43 -8.97 11.55
N SER A 99 -21.77 -9.13 10.27
CA SER A 99 -22.85 -10.06 9.94
C SER A 99 -22.40 -11.42 10.47
N LEU A 100 -23.20 -12.01 11.35
CA LEU A 100 -23.04 -13.40 11.76
C LEU A 100 -23.32 -14.26 10.52
N ASN A 101 -22.49 -15.26 10.26
CA ASN A 101 -22.87 -16.31 9.32
C ASN A 101 -23.99 -17.18 9.94
N SER A 102 -24.59 -18.09 9.17
CA SER A 102 -25.67 -18.99 9.63
C SER A 102 -25.28 -19.91 10.81
N GLN A 103 -24.01 -19.90 11.23
CA GLN A 103 -23.47 -20.64 12.37
C GLN A 103 -23.04 -19.72 13.54
N GLY A 104 -23.39 -18.43 13.53
CA GLY A 104 -23.08 -17.51 14.62
C GLY A 104 -21.61 -17.10 14.74
N LYS A 105 -20.78 -17.37 13.72
CA LYS A 105 -19.39 -16.89 13.68
C LYS A 105 -19.31 -15.55 12.95
N PRO A 106 -18.45 -14.61 13.41
CA PRO A 106 -18.20 -13.37 12.68
C PRO A 106 -17.65 -13.71 11.29
N VAL A 107 -18.22 -13.14 10.23
CA VAL A 107 -17.65 -13.24 8.88
C VAL A 107 -16.25 -12.63 8.91
N SER A 108 -15.22 -13.47 8.80
CA SER A 108 -13.84 -12.99 8.70
C SER A 108 -13.75 -12.08 7.48
N THR A 109 -13.32 -10.84 7.68
CA THR A 109 -13.07 -9.86 6.62
C THR A 109 -12.02 -10.40 5.66
N VAL A 110 -12.53 -10.97 4.55
CA VAL A 110 -11.93 -11.28 3.25
C VAL A 110 -10.59 -12.03 3.25
N LEU A 111 -10.65 -13.30 2.87
CA LEU A 111 -9.48 -14.16 2.66
C LEU A 111 -9.61 -14.82 1.28
N TYR A 112 -8.60 -14.66 0.44
CA TYR A 112 -8.69 -14.91 -0.99
C TYR A 112 -8.44 -16.37 -1.35
N GLY A 113 -9.37 -17.23 -0.94
CA GLY A 113 -9.37 -18.65 -1.32
C GLY A 113 -7.98 -19.27 -1.22
N GLU A 114 -7.53 -19.87 -2.33
CA GLU A 114 -6.30 -20.67 -2.41
C GLU A 114 -5.09 -19.90 -2.99
N SER A 115 -5.20 -18.60 -3.28
CA SER A 115 -4.08 -17.83 -3.86
C SER A 115 -3.10 -17.39 -2.78
N GLU A 116 -1.93 -18.03 -2.75
CA GLU A 116 -0.86 -17.70 -1.79
C GLU A 116 -0.37 -16.26 -1.99
N GLU A 117 -0.20 -15.81 -3.25
CA GLU A 117 0.32 -14.48 -3.57
C GLU A 117 -0.61 -13.37 -3.07
N LEU A 118 -1.92 -13.48 -3.33
CA LEU A 118 -2.90 -12.49 -2.87
C LEU A 118 -2.99 -12.48 -1.33
N ASN A 119 -3.01 -13.66 -0.69
CA ASN A 119 -3.03 -13.75 0.76
C ASN A 119 -1.75 -13.16 1.39
N ARG A 120 -0.58 -13.36 0.78
CA ARG A 120 0.66 -12.69 1.20
C ARG A 120 0.56 -11.16 1.07
N VAL A 121 -0.05 -10.64 0.00
CA VAL A 121 -0.24 -9.19 -0.16
C VAL A 121 -1.24 -8.63 0.87
N VAL A 122 -2.24 -9.41 1.30
CA VAL A 122 -3.11 -9.04 2.44
C VAL A 122 -2.28 -8.89 3.70
N VAL A 123 -1.39 -9.85 4.00
CA VAL A 123 -0.50 -9.77 5.18
C VAL A 123 0.41 -8.54 5.11
N LEU A 124 0.98 -8.21 3.95
CA LEU A 124 1.79 -7.00 3.76
C LEU A 124 0.98 -5.71 3.99
N THR A 125 -0.26 -5.68 3.48
CA THR A 125 -1.16 -4.54 3.63
C THR A 125 -1.57 -4.37 5.09
N LEU A 126 -1.82 -5.47 5.79
CA LEU A 126 -2.10 -5.50 7.22
C LEU A 126 -0.90 -5.03 8.04
N ALA A 127 0.31 -5.49 7.72
CA ALA A 127 1.55 -5.07 8.37
C ALA A 127 1.73 -3.55 8.27
N ARG A 128 1.57 -2.99 7.06
CA ARG A 128 1.63 -1.54 6.83
C ARG A 128 0.55 -0.78 7.61
N ALA A 129 -0.70 -1.25 7.58
CA ALA A 129 -1.80 -0.60 8.27
C ALA A 129 -1.61 -0.58 9.80
N ILE A 130 -1.16 -1.70 10.37
CA ILE A 130 -0.84 -1.80 11.80
C ILE A 130 0.31 -0.85 12.16
N HIS A 131 1.38 -0.83 11.36
CA HIS A 131 2.54 0.02 11.58
C HIS A 131 2.17 1.51 11.56
N ILE A 132 1.40 1.95 10.56
CA ILE A 132 1.07 3.38 10.39
C ILE A 132 -0.01 3.84 11.37
N TYR A 133 -1.02 3.02 11.65
CA TYR A 133 -2.19 3.44 12.44
C TYR A 133 -2.11 3.04 13.93
N GLY A 134 -1.21 2.11 14.29
CA GLY A 134 -1.03 1.61 15.65
C GLY A 134 -2.17 0.72 16.11
N LEU A 135 -2.54 -0.28 15.30
CA LEU A 135 -3.67 -1.20 15.54
C LEU A 135 -3.37 -2.30 16.59
N GLU A 136 -2.13 -2.39 17.09
CA GLU A 136 -1.60 -3.53 17.85
C GLU A 136 -2.42 -3.87 19.11
N ASN A 137 -2.85 -2.88 19.90
CA ASN A 137 -3.46 -3.16 21.21
C ASN A 137 -4.98 -3.37 21.18
N GLN A 138 -5.70 -2.78 20.23
CA GLN A 138 -7.18 -2.81 20.21
C GLN A 138 -7.76 -3.91 19.31
N SER A 139 -6.97 -4.42 18.36
CA SER A 139 -7.45 -5.35 17.33
C SER A 139 -6.64 -6.64 17.24
N ALA A 140 -5.80 -6.93 18.23
CA ALA A 140 -4.92 -8.11 18.25
C ALA A 140 -5.65 -9.43 17.97
N ILE A 141 -6.85 -9.60 18.54
CA ILE A 141 -7.68 -10.80 18.33
C ILE A 141 -8.10 -10.92 16.87
N TRP A 142 -8.64 -9.84 16.29
CA TRP A 142 -9.06 -9.81 14.89
C TRP A 142 -7.89 -10.06 13.94
N VAL A 143 -6.72 -9.45 14.21
CA VAL A 143 -5.49 -9.70 13.44
C VAL A 143 -5.11 -11.17 13.49
N LYS A 144 -5.10 -11.79 14.68
CA LYS A 144 -4.81 -13.22 14.83
C LYS A 144 -5.83 -14.11 14.11
N ASP A 145 -7.12 -13.76 14.14
CA ASP A 145 -8.16 -14.52 13.44
C ASP A 145 -7.97 -14.48 11.91
N VAL A 146 -7.67 -13.29 11.37
CA VAL A 146 -7.36 -13.11 9.94
C VAL A 146 -6.13 -13.94 9.57
N LEU A 147 -5.04 -13.84 10.33
CA LEU A 147 -3.79 -14.55 10.06
C LEU A 147 -3.94 -16.08 10.18
N THR A 148 -4.68 -16.56 11.18
CA THR A 148 -4.95 -18.00 11.36
C THR A 148 -5.69 -18.56 10.16
N SER A 149 -6.66 -17.82 9.66
CA SER A 149 -7.45 -18.24 8.52
C SER A 149 -6.66 -18.14 7.19
N VAL A 150 -5.78 -17.13 7.03
CA VAL A 150 -4.77 -17.10 5.95
C VAL A 150 -3.90 -18.36 5.97
N MET A 151 -3.36 -18.71 7.14
CA MET A 151 -2.48 -19.86 7.31
C MET A 151 -3.20 -21.20 7.11
N THR A 152 -4.50 -21.26 7.40
CA THR A 152 -5.32 -22.45 7.14
C THR A 152 -5.52 -22.68 5.64
N LEU A 153 -5.71 -21.61 4.87
CA LEU A 153 -5.96 -21.70 3.43
C LEU A 153 -4.67 -21.85 2.62
N THR A 154 -3.65 -21.06 2.96
CA THR A 154 -2.37 -21.01 2.25
C THR A 154 -1.23 -20.96 3.26
N PRO A 155 -0.81 -22.11 3.82
CA PRO A 155 0.28 -22.17 4.78
C PRO A 155 1.59 -21.65 4.16
N HIS A 156 2.19 -20.63 4.75
CA HIS A 156 3.41 -20.03 4.22
C HIS A 156 4.32 -19.43 5.29
N SER A 157 5.57 -19.16 4.91
CA SER A 157 6.56 -18.48 5.75
C SER A 157 6.98 -17.14 5.15
N TRP A 158 7.72 -16.34 5.91
CA TRP A 158 8.30 -15.08 5.46
C TRP A 158 9.83 -15.12 5.61
N PRO A 159 10.60 -14.53 4.68
CA PRO A 159 12.03 -14.33 4.88
C PRO A 159 12.32 -13.51 6.14
N SER A 160 13.45 -13.78 6.77
CA SER A 160 13.92 -13.07 7.96
C SER A 160 13.98 -11.55 7.77
N HIS A 161 14.47 -11.08 6.62
CA HIS A 161 14.58 -9.67 6.27
C HIS A 161 13.24 -8.98 6.03
N THR A 162 12.21 -9.69 5.58
CA THR A 162 10.85 -9.13 5.47
C THR A 162 10.16 -9.16 6.85
N LEU A 163 10.28 -10.27 7.57
CA LEU A 163 9.64 -10.46 8.86
C LEU A 163 10.15 -9.47 9.91
N SER A 164 11.44 -9.11 9.88
CA SER A 164 12.01 -8.10 10.80
C SER A 164 11.37 -6.72 10.67
N ASN A 165 10.77 -6.41 9.52
CA ASN A 165 10.09 -5.13 9.25
C ASN A 165 8.61 -5.15 9.64
N PHE A 166 8.07 -6.30 10.03
CA PHE A 166 6.67 -6.40 10.45
C PHE A 166 6.46 -5.87 11.88
N PRO A 167 5.26 -5.39 12.20
CA PRO A 167 4.80 -5.18 13.58
C PRO A 167 5.03 -6.42 14.46
N THR A 168 5.28 -6.21 15.76
CA THR A 168 5.64 -7.27 16.71
C THR A 168 4.62 -8.41 16.77
N ILE A 169 3.33 -8.07 16.75
CA ILE A 169 2.22 -9.03 16.74
C ILE A 169 2.27 -10.02 15.56
N LEU A 170 2.70 -9.57 14.39
CA LEU A 170 2.86 -10.40 13.20
C LEU A 170 4.13 -11.24 13.30
N GLN A 171 5.23 -10.67 13.80
CA GLN A 171 6.47 -11.41 14.02
C GLN A 171 6.26 -12.60 14.94
N ASP A 172 5.60 -12.39 16.06
CA ASP A 172 5.36 -13.44 17.06
C ASP A 172 4.43 -14.52 16.51
N PHE A 173 3.36 -14.12 15.80
CA PHE A 173 2.45 -15.07 15.16
C PHE A 173 3.16 -16.01 14.16
N PHE A 174 4.01 -15.48 13.28
CA PHE A 174 4.71 -16.29 12.28
C PHE A 174 5.89 -17.09 12.86
N LYS A 175 6.43 -16.69 14.02
CA LYS A 175 7.40 -17.50 14.79
C LYS A 175 6.72 -18.70 15.45
N GLU A 176 5.51 -18.51 15.99
CA GLU A 176 4.69 -19.58 16.59
C GLU A 176 4.11 -20.54 15.54
N ASN A 177 3.78 -20.03 14.34
CA ASN A 177 3.14 -20.79 13.26
C ASN A 177 4.01 -20.80 11.99
N PRO A 178 5.15 -21.52 11.98
CA PRO A 178 6.01 -21.58 10.81
C PRO A 178 5.32 -22.35 9.67
N GLY A 179 5.30 -21.74 8.48
CA GLY A 179 4.83 -22.42 7.27
C GLY A 179 5.74 -23.56 6.81
N PRO A 180 5.26 -24.43 5.91
CA PRO A 180 6.03 -25.53 5.37
C PRO A 180 7.29 -25.02 4.65
N LYS A 181 8.43 -25.65 4.91
CA LYS A 181 9.68 -25.41 4.18
C LYS A 181 9.84 -26.48 3.12
N GLU A 182 9.84 -26.09 1.85
CA GLU A 182 10.08 -27.03 0.75
C GLU A 182 11.57 -27.38 0.67
N ASN A 183 11.87 -28.68 0.59
CA ASN A 183 13.24 -29.16 0.44
C ASN A 183 13.68 -29.01 -1.02
N LYS A 184 14.48 -27.99 -1.28
CA LYS A 184 14.95 -27.64 -2.63
C LYS A 184 15.76 -28.73 -3.32
N ALA A 185 16.52 -29.54 -2.57
CA ALA A 185 17.27 -30.66 -3.14
C ALA A 185 16.32 -31.75 -3.66
N GLN A 186 15.25 -32.03 -2.90
CA GLN A 186 14.21 -32.97 -3.32
C GLN A 186 13.40 -32.42 -4.51
N LEU A 187 13.09 -31.11 -4.52
CA LEU A 187 12.44 -30.49 -5.67
C LEU A 187 13.28 -30.66 -6.95
N LYS A 188 14.58 -30.41 -6.87
CA LYS A 188 15.49 -30.61 -8.02
C LYS A 188 15.53 -32.07 -8.48
N SER A 189 15.66 -33.03 -7.57
CA SER A 189 15.65 -34.47 -7.93
C SER A 189 14.36 -34.85 -8.66
N ARG A 190 13.20 -34.43 -8.13
CA ARG A 190 11.90 -34.69 -8.75
C ARG A 190 11.82 -34.11 -10.16
N VAL A 191 12.27 -32.87 -10.35
CA VAL A 191 12.25 -32.23 -11.68
C VAL A 191 13.17 -32.96 -12.66
N GLU A 192 14.36 -33.38 -12.23
CA GLU A 192 15.28 -34.14 -13.07
C GLU A 192 14.75 -35.54 -13.44
N GLU A 193 14.09 -36.23 -12.50
CA GLU A 193 13.46 -37.53 -12.71
C GLU A 193 12.27 -37.45 -13.70
N GLU A 194 11.40 -36.46 -13.51
CA GLU A 194 10.28 -36.19 -14.41
C GLU A 194 10.78 -35.78 -15.81
N TYR A 195 11.83 -34.96 -15.89
CA TYR A 195 12.43 -34.58 -17.17
C TYR A 195 13.07 -35.77 -17.90
N LYS A 196 13.74 -36.68 -17.18
CA LYS A 196 14.27 -37.93 -17.76
C LYS A 196 13.16 -38.82 -18.29
N THR A 197 12.06 -38.93 -17.55
CA THR A 197 10.86 -39.68 -17.96
C THR A 197 10.22 -39.05 -19.18
N TRP A 198 10.09 -37.72 -19.22
CA TRP A 198 9.59 -37.00 -20.39
C TRP A 198 10.49 -37.20 -21.61
N SER A 199 11.80 -37.10 -21.42
CA SER A 199 12.80 -37.25 -22.49
C SER A 199 12.84 -38.67 -23.06
N SER A 200 12.62 -39.70 -22.23
CA SER A 200 12.56 -41.09 -22.70
C SER A 200 11.25 -41.44 -23.41
N MET A 201 10.18 -40.67 -23.18
CA MET A 201 8.89 -40.80 -23.86
C MET A 201 8.78 -39.97 -25.15
N SER A 202 9.73 -39.05 -25.39
CA SER A 202 9.76 -38.15 -26.54
C SER A 202 10.68 -38.70 -27.63
N ASN A 203 10.22 -38.78 -28.88
CA ASN A 203 11.10 -39.14 -29.99
C ASN A 203 12.17 -38.05 -30.19
N GLU A 204 13.42 -38.43 -30.50
CA GLU A 204 14.54 -37.48 -30.72
C GLU A 204 14.25 -36.38 -31.77
N HIS A 205 13.26 -36.59 -32.65
CA HIS A 205 12.78 -35.59 -33.63
C HIS A 205 11.80 -34.54 -33.08
N ASP A 206 11.17 -34.77 -31.92
CA ASP A 206 10.27 -33.80 -31.27
C ASP A 206 11.02 -32.81 -30.36
N ILE A 207 12.30 -33.03 -30.09
CA ILE A 207 13.17 -32.13 -29.31
C ILE A 207 13.74 -31.06 -30.25
N THR A 208 12.87 -30.24 -30.84
CA THR A 208 13.27 -29.07 -31.64
C THR A 208 13.11 -27.76 -30.85
N ASP A 209 13.59 -26.64 -31.39
CA ASP A 209 13.57 -25.27 -30.80
C ASP A 209 12.17 -24.69 -30.46
N HIS A 210 11.14 -25.53 -30.40
CA HIS A 210 9.73 -25.20 -30.18
C HIS A 210 9.13 -26.08 -29.07
N VAL A 211 8.24 -25.49 -28.26
CA VAL A 211 7.49 -26.23 -27.23
C VAL A 211 6.62 -27.29 -27.91
N THR A 212 6.74 -28.55 -27.49
CA THR A 212 6.04 -29.66 -28.16
C THR A 212 4.51 -29.53 -28.03
N PRO A 213 3.73 -29.98 -29.02
CA PRO A 213 2.27 -30.00 -28.91
C PRO A 213 1.76 -30.80 -27.68
N ILE A 214 2.51 -31.81 -27.25
CA ILE A 214 2.22 -32.58 -26.03
C ILE A 214 2.35 -31.69 -24.79
N ALA A 215 3.40 -30.87 -24.71
CA ALA A 215 3.57 -29.92 -23.60
C ALA A 215 2.43 -28.90 -23.53
N TYR A 216 1.94 -28.41 -24.68
CA TYR A 216 0.75 -27.55 -24.71
C TYR A 216 -0.51 -28.27 -24.21
N ARG A 217 -0.74 -29.53 -24.61
CA ARG A 217 -1.85 -30.34 -24.07
C ARG A 217 -1.72 -30.60 -22.57
N VAL A 218 -0.50 -30.74 -22.05
CA VAL A 218 -0.26 -30.84 -20.60
C VAL A 218 -0.61 -29.52 -19.92
N LEU A 219 -0.18 -28.38 -20.47
CA LEU A 219 -0.53 -27.06 -19.95
C LEU A 219 -2.04 -26.79 -19.99
N GLU A 220 -2.74 -27.22 -21.05
CA GLU A 220 -4.20 -27.16 -21.15
C GLU A 220 -4.91 -28.07 -20.15
N ARG A 221 -4.35 -29.25 -19.85
CA ARG A 221 -4.88 -30.16 -18.81
C ARG A 221 -4.62 -29.64 -17.40
N ILE A 222 -3.48 -28.99 -17.18
CA ILE A 222 -3.19 -28.27 -15.94
C ILE A 222 -4.23 -27.14 -15.80
N GLY A 223 -4.53 -26.43 -16.90
CA GLY A 223 -5.81 -25.83 -17.34
C GLY A 223 -6.49 -24.80 -16.46
N ALA A 224 -6.42 -24.94 -15.15
CA ALA A 224 -6.82 -23.93 -14.19
C ALA A 224 -5.64 -22.99 -13.94
N ALA A 225 -5.89 -21.68 -14.08
CA ALA A 225 -4.97 -20.64 -13.63
C ALA A 225 -4.42 -20.91 -12.21
N LYS A 226 -5.23 -21.55 -11.35
CA LYS A 226 -4.88 -22.00 -10.00
C LYS A 226 -3.74 -23.03 -9.96
N ALA A 227 -3.83 -24.10 -10.76
CA ALA A 227 -2.83 -25.16 -10.77
C ALA A 227 -1.51 -24.66 -11.37
N LEU A 228 -1.60 -23.81 -12.39
CA LEU A 228 -0.44 -23.18 -13.03
C LEU A 228 0.36 -22.31 -12.04
N THR A 229 -0.30 -21.58 -11.12
CA THR A 229 0.39 -20.77 -10.11
C THR A 229 1.21 -21.62 -9.13
N ALA A 230 0.77 -22.84 -8.80
CA ALA A 230 1.58 -23.76 -7.99
C ALA A 230 2.85 -24.20 -8.73
N HIS A 231 2.73 -24.56 -10.01
CA HIS A 231 3.89 -24.87 -10.85
C HIS A 231 4.82 -23.66 -11.01
N LEU A 232 4.27 -22.45 -11.09
CA LEU A 232 5.05 -21.22 -11.16
C LEU A 232 5.87 -20.98 -9.89
N ARG A 233 5.31 -21.25 -8.70
CA ARG A 233 6.03 -21.18 -7.42
C ARG A 233 7.22 -22.15 -7.38
N SER A 234 6.99 -23.41 -7.75
CA SER A 234 8.05 -24.42 -7.83
C SER A 234 9.10 -24.07 -8.90
N LEU A 235 8.69 -23.51 -10.04
CA LEU A 235 9.60 -23.00 -11.06
C LEU A 235 10.49 -21.87 -10.50
N CYS A 236 9.92 -20.91 -9.78
CA CYS A 236 10.69 -19.83 -9.16
C CYS A 236 11.76 -20.35 -8.21
N ASP A 237 11.43 -21.33 -7.37
CA ASP A 237 12.40 -21.95 -6.46
C ASP A 237 13.52 -22.67 -7.22
N MET A 238 13.16 -23.41 -8.27
CA MET A 238 14.12 -24.09 -9.14
C MET A 238 15.06 -23.11 -9.84
N LEU A 239 14.54 -21.99 -10.34
CA LEU A 239 15.36 -20.96 -10.98
C LEU A 239 16.41 -20.42 -10.01
N VAL A 240 16.03 -20.15 -8.76
CA VAL A 240 16.99 -19.70 -7.76
C VAL A 240 18.04 -20.77 -7.46
N CYS A 241 17.65 -22.05 -7.41
CA CYS A 241 18.59 -23.16 -7.24
C CYS A 241 19.58 -23.29 -8.41
N GLU A 242 19.12 -23.18 -9.66
CA GLU A 242 19.99 -23.28 -10.83
C GLU A 242 20.96 -22.09 -10.91
N PHE A 243 20.47 -20.86 -10.72
CA PHE A 243 21.32 -19.67 -10.77
C PHE A 243 22.33 -19.63 -9.62
N SER A 244 21.98 -20.14 -8.43
CA SER A 244 22.90 -20.21 -7.30
C SER A 244 24.07 -21.19 -7.52
N LYS A 245 23.88 -22.22 -8.37
CA LYS A 245 24.91 -23.22 -8.70
C LYS A 245 25.68 -22.90 -9.98
N SER A 246 25.24 -21.90 -10.73
CA SER A 246 25.80 -21.54 -12.02
C SER A 246 27.08 -20.72 -11.85
N GLY A 247 28.24 -21.38 -11.90
CA GLY A 247 29.56 -20.73 -11.80
C GLY A 247 30.00 -19.92 -13.03
N GLY A 248 29.18 -19.86 -14.10
CA GLY A 248 29.56 -19.23 -15.38
C GLY A 248 28.51 -18.26 -15.94
N SER A 249 28.97 -17.10 -16.44
CA SER A 249 28.13 -16.04 -17.03
C SER A 249 27.33 -16.48 -18.26
N GLY A 250 27.84 -17.47 -19.02
CA GLY A 250 27.16 -18.02 -20.20
C GLY A 250 25.88 -18.81 -19.86
N HIS A 251 25.89 -19.59 -18.78
CA HIS A 251 24.72 -20.35 -18.36
C HIS A 251 23.59 -19.43 -17.86
N VAL A 252 23.95 -18.39 -17.10
CA VAL A 252 23.02 -17.35 -16.65
C VAL A 252 22.32 -16.67 -17.84
N LYS A 253 23.07 -16.32 -18.89
CA LYS A 253 22.50 -15.73 -20.10
C LYS A 253 21.50 -16.67 -20.77
N ASN A 254 21.87 -17.94 -20.97
CA ASN A 254 20.98 -18.92 -21.61
C ASN A 254 19.68 -19.13 -20.81
N CYS A 255 19.75 -19.16 -19.48
CA CYS A 255 18.55 -19.26 -18.64
C CYS A 255 17.67 -18.02 -18.75
N ILE A 256 18.23 -16.81 -18.80
CA ILE A 256 17.46 -15.58 -19.01
C ILE A 256 16.84 -15.55 -20.41
N ASP A 257 17.56 -15.98 -21.45
CA ASP A 257 17.04 -16.06 -22.81
C ASP A 257 15.88 -17.08 -22.90
N ALA A 258 16.01 -18.23 -22.22
CA ALA A 258 14.95 -19.23 -22.12
C ALA A 258 13.71 -18.68 -21.38
N LEU A 259 13.89 -17.96 -20.27
CA LEU A 259 12.80 -17.29 -19.55
C LEU A 259 12.16 -16.19 -20.39
N ASN A 260 12.96 -15.41 -21.13
CA ASN A 260 12.44 -14.39 -22.03
C ASN A 260 11.59 -15.01 -23.14
N ASN A 261 12.02 -16.16 -23.69
CA ASN A 261 11.23 -16.93 -24.64
C ASN A 261 9.95 -17.49 -24.01
N LEU A 262 10.00 -17.98 -22.77
CA LEU A 262 8.80 -18.45 -22.03
C LEU A 262 7.72 -17.36 -21.92
N ILE A 263 8.15 -16.11 -21.68
CA ILE A 263 7.27 -14.96 -21.50
C ILE A 263 6.75 -14.41 -22.82
N TRP A 264 7.65 -14.10 -23.78
CA TRP A 264 7.29 -13.33 -24.98
C TRP A 264 7.11 -14.17 -26.24
N LYS A 265 7.91 -15.23 -26.40
CA LYS A 265 7.85 -16.13 -27.57
C LYS A 265 6.72 -17.15 -27.42
N TYR A 266 6.72 -17.92 -26.31
CA TYR A 266 5.77 -19.01 -26.06
C TYR A 266 4.53 -18.58 -25.28
N LYS A 267 4.58 -17.42 -24.62
CA LYS A 267 3.45 -16.80 -23.89
C LYS A 267 2.80 -17.73 -22.87
N ILE A 268 3.62 -18.56 -22.22
CA ILE A 268 3.17 -19.54 -21.22
C ILE A 268 2.84 -18.85 -19.89
N VAL A 269 3.63 -17.84 -19.52
CA VAL A 269 3.43 -17.03 -18.31
C VAL A 269 3.64 -15.55 -18.63
N SER A 270 2.82 -14.68 -18.05
CA SER A 270 3.01 -13.24 -18.20
C SER A 270 4.10 -12.72 -17.26
N LEU A 271 4.81 -11.68 -17.68
CA LEU A 271 5.92 -11.09 -16.91
C LEU A 271 5.48 -10.69 -15.49
N ASP A 272 4.35 -9.98 -15.37
CA ASP A 272 3.78 -9.50 -14.12
C ASP A 272 3.54 -10.65 -13.12
N ARG A 273 3.03 -11.80 -13.59
CA ARG A 273 2.79 -12.96 -12.74
C ARG A 273 4.10 -13.63 -12.27
N LEU A 274 5.03 -13.85 -13.19
CA LEU A 274 6.32 -14.45 -12.84
C LEU A 274 7.05 -13.60 -11.80
N ILE A 275 7.14 -12.28 -12.03
CA ILE A 275 7.84 -11.37 -11.12
C ILE A 275 7.11 -11.27 -9.77
N LEU A 276 5.77 -11.20 -9.74
CA LEU A 276 5.01 -11.21 -8.48
C LEU A 276 5.29 -12.49 -7.67
N CYS A 277 5.27 -13.64 -8.33
CA CYS A 277 5.57 -14.93 -7.70
C CYS A 277 7.00 -14.96 -7.14
N MET A 278 7.99 -14.50 -7.91
CA MET A 278 9.40 -14.42 -7.49
C MET A 278 9.59 -13.47 -6.30
N ALA A 279 8.95 -12.29 -6.33
CA ALA A 279 9.07 -11.28 -5.28
C ALA A 279 8.46 -11.72 -3.94
N LEU A 280 7.53 -12.69 -3.95
CA LEU A 280 6.86 -13.21 -2.77
C LEU A 280 7.43 -14.55 -2.26
N ARG A 281 8.56 -15.03 -2.83
CA ARG A 281 9.24 -16.24 -2.35
C ARG A 281 9.95 -16.05 -1.02
N THR A 282 10.24 -17.16 -0.35
CA THR A 282 10.77 -17.22 1.03
C THR A 282 12.28 -17.50 1.09
N HIS A 283 13.03 -16.99 0.13
CA HIS A 283 14.47 -17.21 0.06
C HIS A 283 15.23 -16.41 1.13
N GLU A 284 16.36 -16.93 1.58
CA GLU A 284 17.19 -16.33 2.63
C GLU A 284 18.60 -16.03 2.10
N GLY A 285 19.26 -15.03 2.69
CA GLY A 285 20.67 -14.72 2.43
C GLY A 285 21.01 -14.54 0.94
N SER A 286 22.01 -15.29 0.45
CA SER A 286 22.47 -15.23 -0.93
C SER A 286 21.41 -15.68 -1.95
N GLU A 287 20.53 -16.61 -1.58
CA GLU A 287 19.47 -17.08 -2.48
C GLU A 287 18.44 -15.98 -2.76
N ALA A 288 18.13 -15.16 -1.74
CA ALA A 288 17.26 -13.99 -1.93
C ALA A 288 17.91 -12.97 -2.88
N GLN A 289 19.23 -12.76 -2.76
CA GLN A 289 19.98 -11.90 -3.68
C GLN A 289 19.93 -12.43 -5.11
N VAL A 290 20.10 -13.75 -5.30
CA VAL A 290 19.96 -14.39 -6.62
C VAL A 290 18.55 -14.21 -7.17
N CYS A 291 17.51 -14.42 -6.37
CA CYS A 291 16.12 -14.21 -6.78
C CYS A 291 15.88 -12.78 -7.31
N PHE A 292 16.29 -11.78 -6.54
CA PHE A 292 16.13 -10.38 -6.92
C PHE A 292 17.03 -9.98 -8.10
N PHE A 293 18.20 -10.61 -8.23
CA PHE A 293 19.05 -10.45 -9.41
C PHE A 293 18.37 -11.01 -10.67
N ILE A 294 17.70 -12.16 -10.59
CA ILE A 294 16.93 -12.69 -11.73
C ILE A 294 15.80 -11.72 -12.10
N ILE A 295 15.05 -11.18 -11.12
CA ILE A 295 14.02 -10.16 -11.36
C ILE A 295 14.62 -8.97 -12.10
N GLN A 296 15.76 -8.44 -11.64
CA GLN A 296 16.46 -7.34 -12.29
C GLN A 296 16.86 -7.68 -13.73
N LEU A 297 17.40 -8.87 -13.97
CA LEU A 297 17.78 -9.30 -15.32
C LEU A 297 16.58 -9.41 -16.25
N LEU A 298 15.45 -9.96 -15.80
CA LEU A 298 14.23 -10.09 -16.60
C LEU A 298 13.63 -8.73 -16.98
N LEU A 299 13.72 -7.74 -16.09
CA LEU A 299 13.20 -6.39 -16.34
C LEU A 299 14.13 -5.55 -17.22
N LEU A 300 15.46 -5.71 -17.07
CA LEU A 300 16.43 -4.80 -17.67
C LEU A 300 17.28 -5.37 -18.81
N LYS A 301 17.49 -6.69 -18.91
CA LYS A 301 18.34 -7.25 -19.97
C LYS A 301 17.57 -7.39 -21.29
N PRO A 302 16.40 -8.03 -21.33
CA PRO A 302 15.59 -8.03 -22.55
C PRO A 302 15.14 -6.62 -22.94
N HIS A 303 14.97 -6.39 -24.24
CA HIS A 303 14.42 -5.13 -24.75
C HIS A 303 12.89 -5.12 -24.75
N ASP A 304 12.27 -6.30 -24.72
CA ASP A 304 10.83 -6.52 -24.78
C ASP A 304 10.01 -5.64 -23.83
N PHE A 305 10.30 -5.71 -22.53
CA PHE A 305 9.54 -4.94 -21.54
C PHE A 305 9.87 -3.44 -21.61
N ARG A 306 11.16 -3.10 -21.73
CA ARG A 306 11.63 -1.71 -21.79
C ARG A 306 11.05 -0.94 -22.97
N ASN A 307 11.00 -1.57 -24.14
CA ASN A 307 10.44 -0.95 -25.35
C ASN A 307 8.93 -0.71 -25.21
N ARG A 308 8.20 -1.65 -24.58
CA ARG A 308 6.77 -1.49 -24.27
C ARG A 308 6.53 -0.33 -23.30
N VAL A 309 7.29 -0.27 -22.21
CA VAL A 309 7.18 0.82 -21.22
C VAL A 309 7.50 2.18 -21.84
N SER A 310 8.61 2.27 -22.58
CA SER A 310 9.03 3.52 -23.25
C SER A 310 7.96 4.02 -24.23
N GLU A 311 7.44 3.13 -25.06
CA GLU A 311 6.37 3.49 -26.00
C GLU A 311 5.07 3.86 -25.28
N PHE A 312 4.69 3.11 -24.24
CA PHE A 312 3.48 3.36 -23.46
C PHE A 312 3.51 4.76 -22.83
N VAL A 313 4.60 5.10 -22.13
CA VAL A 313 4.77 6.40 -21.47
C VAL A 313 4.82 7.55 -22.48
N ARG A 314 5.40 7.32 -23.67
CA ARG A 314 5.48 8.31 -24.74
C ARG A 314 4.12 8.60 -25.39
N THR A 315 3.25 7.60 -25.51
CA THR A 315 2.03 7.67 -26.34
C THR A 315 0.75 7.93 -25.54
N LEU A 316 0.67 7.42 -24.31
CA LEU A 316 -0.55 7.44 -23.50
C LEU A 316 -0.34 8.28 -22.24
N SER A 317 -1.10 9.37 -22.12
CA SER A 317 -1.16 10.17 -20.89
C SER A 317 -2.06 9.50 -19.84
N PRO A 318 -1.71 9.57 -18.54
CA PRO A 318 -2.55 9.06 -17.47
C PRO A 318 -3.84 9.88 -17.26
N GLU A 319 -3.94 11.10 -17.79
CA GLU A 319 -5.13 11.96 -17.69
C GLU A 319 -6.23 11.53 -18.67
N HIS A 320 -6.70 10.30 -18.51
CA HIS A 320 -7.63 9.65 -19.44
C HIS A 320 -8.93 10.43 -19.65
N GLN A 321 -9.36 11.23 -18.68
CA GLN A 321 -10.56 12.06 -18.74
C GLN A 321 -10.46 13.20 -19.77
N LEU A 322 -9.24 13.61 -20.12
CA LEU A 322 -8.98 14.68 -21.10
C LEU A 322 -8.76 14.12 -22.52
N LEU A 323 -8.48 12.81 -22.63
CA LEU A 323 -8.16 12.15 -23.89
C LEU A 323 -9.42 11.75 -24.66
N LYS A 324 -9.60 12.31 -25.87
CA LYS A 324 -10.69 11.95 -26.79
C LYS A 324 -10.36 10.72 -27.64
N ASP A 325 -9.07 10.44 -27.84
CA ASP A 325 -8.52 9.45 -28.76
C ASP A 325 -7.87 8.25 -28.05
N PHE A 326 -8.14 8.06 -26.75
CA PHE A 326 -7.51 7.02 -25.93
C PHE A 326 -7.60 5.63 -26.59
N HIS A 327 -8.77 5.25 -27.08
CA HIS A 327 -8.99 3.93 -27.68
C HIS A 327 -8.13 3.71 -28.94
N SER A 328 -7.96 4.74 -29.78
CA SER A 328 -7.12 4.63 -31.00
C SER A 328 -5.67 4.38 -30.62
N LYS A 329 -5.12 5.21 -29.74
CA LYS A 329 -3.73 5.09 -29.26
C LYS A 329 -3.48 3.77 -28.54
N HIS A 330 -4.43 3.33 -27.72
CA HIS A 330 -4.34 2.05 -27.03
C HIS A 330 -4.42 0.86 -28.00
N SER A 331 -5.26 0.96 -29.05
CA SER A 331 -5.31 -0.04 -30.12
C SER A 331 -4.01 -0.10 -30.92
N GLU A 332 -3.43 1.05 -31.28
CA GLU A 332 -2.12 1.14 -31.95
C GLU A 332 -1.01 0.52 -31.10
N PHE A 333 -1.03 0.75 -29.78
CA PHE A 333 -0.10 0.12 -28.85
C PHE A 333 -0.22 -1.41 -28.88
N HIS A 334 -1.43 -1.96 -28.81
CA HIS A 334 -1.66 -3.40 -28.87
C HIS A 334 -1.36 -4.02 -30.24
N GLN A 335 -1.54 -3.28 -31.33
CA GLN A 335 -1.11 -3.70 -32.67
C GLN A 335 0.42 -3.84 -32.72
N LYS A 336 1.15 -2.90 -32.10
CA LYS A 336 2.61 -2.94 -32.02
C LYS A 336 3.13 -4.01 -31.05
N PHE A 337 2.41 -4.23 -29.94
CA PHE A 337 2.80 -5.15 -28.88
C PHE A 337 1.64 -6.08 -28.49
N PRO A 338 1.34 -7.11 -29.31
CA PRO A 338 0.18 -7.96 -29.09
C PRO A 338 0.33 -8.86 -27.85
N GLU A 339 -0.65 -8.79 -26.94
CA GLU A 339 -0.78 -9.65 -25.78
C GLU A 339 -1.72 -10.83 -26.10
N LYS A 340 -1.27 -12.06 -25.84
CA LYS A 340 -2.13 -13.26 -25.89
C LYS A 340 -2.24 -13.83 -24.48
N PHE A 341 -3.43 -14.29 -24.12
CA PHE A 341 -3.77 -14.76 -22.77
C PHE A 341 -3.93 -16.29 -22.68
N GLY A 342 -3.41 -17.01 -23.68
CA GLY A 342 -3.39 -18.47 -23.78
C GLY A 342 -2.37 -18.93 -24.84
N PRO A 343 -1.99 -20.22 -24.82
CA PRO A 343 -1.11 -20.83 -25.82
C PRO A 343 -1.73 -20.79 -27.22
N ASP A 344 -0.89 -20.75 -28.26
CA ASP A 344 -1.36 -20.68 -29.65
C ASP A 344 -2.07 -21.98 -30.04
N ASP A 345 -3.30 -21.85 -30.51
CA ASP A 345 -4.25 -22.94 -30.75
C ASP A 345 -3.75 -23.98 -31.78
N HIS A 346 -3.66 -25.22 -31.33
CA HIS A 346 -3.91 -26.41 -32.15
C HIS A 346 -5.28 -27.05 -31.81
N SER A 347 -6.15 -26.36 -31.06
CA SER A 347 -7.45 -26.89 -30.64
C SER A 347 -8.60 -26.44 -31.58
N THR A 348 -9.61 -27.30 -31.71
CA THR A 348 -10.72 -27.20 -32.67
C THR A 348 -11.85 -26.25 -32.24
N SER A 349 -11.66 -25.45 -31.19
CA SER A 349 -12.63 -24.42 -30.78
C SER A 349 -11.93 -23.27 -30.03
N PRO A 350 -11.49 -22.20 -30.71
CA PRO A 350 -10.89 -21.06 -30.04
C PRO A 350 -11.92 -20.39 -29.11
N GLU A 351 -11.67 -20.38 -27.80
CA GLU A 351 -12.40 -19.47 -26.91
C GLU A 351 -12.13 -18.04 -27.39
N ALA A 352 -13.18 -17.31 -27.77
CA ALA A 352 -13.04 -15.96 -28.30
C ALA A 352 -12.39 -15.05 -27.26
N PRO A 353 -11.34 -14.27 -27.61
CA PRO A 353 -10.67 -13.40 -26.65
C PRO A 353 -11.64 -12.34 -26.10
N LEU A 354 -11.55 -12.08 -24.79
CA LEU A 354 -12.36 -11.06 -24.13
C LEU A 354 -11.86 -9.67 -24.54
N PRO A 355 -12.76 -8.69 -24.67
CA PRO A 355 -12.39 -7.35 -25.11
C PRO A 355 -11.53 -6.64 -24.06
N VAL A 356 -10.38 -6.12 -24.50
CA VAL A 356 -9.43 -5.33 -23.69
C VAL A 356 -9.50 -3.88 -24.15
N TYR A 357 -10.02 -3.00 -23.30
CA TYR A 357 -10.24 -1.58 -23.58
C TYR A 357 -9.18 -0.68 -22.95
N PHE A 358 -8.61 -1.08 -21.81
CA PHE A 358 -7.69 -0.24 -21.04
C PHE A 358 -6.42 -0.96 -20.61
N SER A 359 -6.50 -2.25 -20.31
CA SER A 359 -5.38 -2.98 -19.73
C SER A 359 -4.24 -3.18 -20.73
N ASN A 360 -3.03 -3.29 -20.18
CA ASN A 360 -1.82 -3.78 -20.85
C ASN A 360 -0.82 -4.24 -19.78
N VAL A 361 0.23 -4.94 -20.19
CA VAL A 361 1.25 -5.49 -19.29
C VAL A 361 1.95 -4.40 -18.47
N CYS A 362 2.16 -3.21 -19.03
CA CYS A 362 2.80 -2.09 -18.33
C CYS A 362 1.95 -1.63 -17.13
N LEU A 363 0.64 -1.45 -17.32
CA LEU A 363 -0.29 -1.05 -16.27
C LEU A 363 -0.58 -2.17 -15.26
N ARG A 364 -0.58 -3.44 -15.71
CA ARG A 364 -0.71 -4.59 -14.81
C ARG A 364 0.52 -4.79 -13.93
N PHE A 365 1.69 -4.34 -14.41
CA PHE A 365 2.95 -4.45 -13.68
C PHE A 365 3.11 -3.40 -12.57
N ILE A 366 2.42 -2.25 -12.61
CA ILE A 366 2.58 -1.17 -11.60
C ILE A 366 2.39 -1.69 -10.15
N PRO A 367 1.30 -2.39 -9.79
CA PRO A 367 1.13 -2.90 -8.43
C PRO A 367 2.18 -3.96 -8.04
N VAL A 368 2.71 -4.69 -9.02
CA VAL A 368 3.80 -5.66 -8.81
C VAL A 368 5.12 -4.93 -8.57
N PHE A 369 5.36 -3.85 -9.30
CA PHE A 369 6.53 -3.00 -9.15
C PHE A 369 6.61 -2.40 -7.74
N ASP A 370 5.48 -1.94 -7.18
CA ASP A 370 5.41 -1.46 -5.79
C ASP A 370 5.91 -2.53 -4.79
N ILE A 371 5.48 -3.78 -4.98
CA ILE A 371 5.92 -4.91 -4.14
C ILE A 371 7.41 -5.18 -4.34
N VAL A 372 7.89 -5.19 -5.58
CA VAL A 372 9.33 -5.40 -5.91
C VAL A 372 10.19 -4.33 -5.23
N VAL A 373 9.79 -3.06 -5.29
CA VAL A 373 10.50 -1.96 -4.63
C VAL A 373 10.58 -2.20 -3.12
N HIS A 374 9.46 -2.56 -2.47
CA HIS A 374 9.48 -2.89 -1.04
C HIS A 374 10.45 -4.04 -0.72
N ARG A 375 10.41 -5.14 -1.48
CA ARG A 375 11.30 -6.29 -1.27
C ARG A 375 12.79 -5.93 -1.43
N PHE A 376 13.10 -5.06 -2.39
CA PHE A 376 14.47 -4.64 -2.63
C PHE A 376 14.99 -3.72 -1.52
N LEU A 377 14.12 -2.89 -0.92
CA LEU A 377 14.46 -2.05 0.22
C LEU A 377 14.75 -2.86 1.49
N GLU A 378 14.14 -4.04 1.64
CA GLU A 378 14.31 -4.90 2.81
C GLU A 378 15.65 -5.65 2.84
N LEU A 379 16.35 -5.76 1.69
CA LEU A 379 17.60 -6.50 1.58
C LEU A 379 18.78 -5.56 1.22
N PRO A 380 19.57 -5.09 2.21
CA PRO A 380 20.58 -4.06 1.99
C PRO A 380 21.60 -4.34 0.86
N PRO A 381 22.11 -5.58 0.65
CA PRO A 381 22.99 -5.87 -0.48
C PRO A 381 22.36 -5.61 -1.86
N VAL A 382 21.03 -5.75 -1.97
CA VAL A 382 20.26 -5.58 -3.21
C VAL A 382 19.78 -4.14 -3.38
N ALA A 383 19.91 -3.29 -2.37
CA ALA A 383 19.60 -1.87 -2.49
C ALA A 383 20.40 -1.20 -3.64
N LYS A 384 21.64 -1.63 -3.93
CA LYS A 384 22.42 -1.18 -5.11
C LYS A 384 21.87 -1.68 -6.45
N SER A 385 21.20 -2.82 -6.46
CA SER A 385 20.48 -3.32 -7.64
C SER A 385 19.17 -2.57 -7.84
N LEU A 386 18.49 -2.17 -6.75
CA LEU A 386 17.36 -1.24 -6.79
C LEU A 386 17.80 0.08 -7.37
N GLU A 387 18.96 0.57 -6.95
CA GLU A 387 19.63 1.67 -7.61
C GLU A 387 19.73 1.37 -9.09
N THR A 388 20.34 0.29 -9.61
CA THR A 388 20.37 0.04 -11.06
C THR A 388 18.99 -0.02 -11.77
N LEU A 389 17.92 -0.50 -11.10
CA LEU A 389 16.55 -0.43 -11.61
C LEU A 389 16.02 1.00 -11.69
N ILE A 390 16.45 1.85 -10.75
CA ILE A 390 16.11 3.27 -10.62
C ILE A 390 17.17 4.17 -11.34
N ASP A 391 18.38 3.66 -11.63
CA ASP A 391 19.65 4.32 -11.96
C ASP A 391 20.07 4.05 -13.41
N HIS A 392 19.15 4.32 -14.34
CA HIS A 392 19.54 5.44 -15.20
C HIS A 392 19.53 6.70 -14.32
N PHE A 393 20.59 6.90 -13.50
CA PHE A 393 20.90 7.98 -12.52
C PHE A 393 21.08 7.58 -11.04
N SER A 394 22.32 7.67 -10.53
CA SER A 394 22.72 7.64 -9.10
C SER A 394 22.69 9.05 -8.44
N PRO A 395 22.95 9.31 -7.11
CA PRO A 395 23.09 8.49 -5.88
C PRO A 395 22.48 9.14 -4.55
N SER A 396 21.37 8.61 -4.04
CA SER A 396 20.97 8.43 -2.62
C SER A 396 19.53 7.90 -2.62
N LEU A 397 19.31 6.68 -2.13
CA LEU A 397 18.12 5.88 -2.49
C LEU A 397 16.78 6.56 -2.21
N LYS A 398 16.67 7.25 -1.07
CA LYS A 398 15.49 8.03 -0.69
C LYS A 398 15.25 9.23 -1.62
N LYS A 399 16.29 10.01 -1.88
CA LYS A 399 16.29 11.17 -2.79
C LYS A 399 15.90 10.73 -4.21
N LYS A 400 16.44 9.61 -4.67
CA LYS A 400 16.15 9.00 -5.97
C LYS A 400 14.70 8.57 -6.09
N LEU A 401 14.19 7.84 -5.10
CA LEU A 401 12.82 7.34 -5.16
C LEU A 401 11.84 8.51 -5.28
N VAL A 402 12.01 9.54 -4.45
CA VAL A 402 11.19 10.76 -4.51
C VAL A 402 11.37 11.47 -5.85
N ARG A 403 12.62 11.68 -6.32
CA ARG A 403 12.92 12.32 -7.61
C ARG A 403 12.33 11.58 -8.80
N SER A 404 12.44 10.25 -8.84
CA SER A 404 12.00 9.43 -9.97
C SER A 404 10.47 9.39 -10.06
N ILE A 405 9.78 9.23 -8.93
CA ILE A 405 8.31 9.20 -8.90
C ILE A 405 7.73 10.59 -9.22
N THR A 406 8.22 11.64 -8.56
CA THR A 406 7.72 13.00 -8.81
C THR A 406 8.12 13.52 -10.19
N GLY A 407 9.33 13.19 -10.65
CA GLY A 407 9.85 13.53 -11.98
C GLY A 407 9.09 12.85 -13.12
N ALA A 408 8.55 11.64 -12.91
CA ALA A 408 7.72 10.95 -13.90
C ALA A 408 6.40 11.71 -14.20
N LEU A 409 5.98 12.61 -13.31
CA LEU A 409 4.76 13.40 -13.44
C LEU A 409 5.01 14.86 -13.82
N LYS A 410 6.28 15.27 -14.03
CA LYS A 410 6.65 16.69 -14.26
C LYS A 410 5.97 17.32 -15.49
N ASP A 411 5.77 16.53 -16.55
CA ASP A 411 5.18 17.01 -17.82
C ASP A 411 3.65 16.87 -17.82
N ILE A 412 3.08 16.26 -16.78
CA ILE A 412 1.64 15.98 -16.63
C ILE A 412 1.01 16.91 -15.58
N ARG A 413 1.70 17.14 -14.46
CA ARG A 413 1.20 17.94 -13.34
C ARG A 413 1.78 19.36 -13.37
N PRO A 414 1.01 20.38 -12.93
CA PRO A 414 1.47 21.76 -12.92
C PRO A 414 2.67 21.98 -11.99
N ASN A 415 3.47 23.01 -12.29
CA ASN A 415 4.61 23.38 -11.43
C ASN A 415 4.13 23.72 -10.01
N GLY A 416 4.90 23.28 -9.00
CA GLY A 416 4.56 23.49 -7.59
C GLY A 416 3.43 22.60 -7.06
N TRP A 417 3.01 21.56 -7.81
CA TRP A 417 1.94 20.68 -7.36
C TRP A 417 2.32 19.79 -6.17
N CYS A 418 3.59 19.44 -5.96
CA CYS A 418 3.99 18.47 -4.93
C CYS A 418 5.13 19.03 -4.05
N LEU A 419 6.35 19.03 -4.57
CA LEU A 419 7.55 19.42 -3.83
C LEU A 419 7.80 20.94 -3.87
N THR A 420 8.41 21.50 -2.83
CA THR A 420 8.88 22.89 -2.85
C THR A 420 9.99 23.09 -3.89
N GLU A 421 10.14 24.32 -4.38
CA GLU A 421 11.21 24.69 -5.30
C GLU A 421 12.60 24.48 -4.68
N GLU A 422 12.78 24.81 -3.41
CA GLU A 422 14.03 24.58 -2.68
C GLU A 422 14.40 23.10 -2.63
N TYR A 423 13.43 22.23 -2.35
CA TYR A 423 13.66 20.78 -2.35
C TYR A 423 13.91 20.24 -3.76
N LEU A 424 13.20 20.74 -4.78
CA LEU A 424 13.46 20.39 -6.19
C LEU A 424 14.88 20.78 -6.62
N ASN A 425 15.36 21.95 -6.21
CA ASN A 425 16.73 22.39 -6.46
C ASN A 425 17.72 21.43 -5.79
N TYR A 426 17.47 21.02 -4.54
CA TYR A 426 18.26 19.98 -3.90
C TYR A 426 18.22 18.64 -4.66
N LEU A 427 17.06 18.21 -5.15
CA LEU A 427 16.92 16.99 -5.95
C LEU A 427 17.67 17.05 -7.28
N ALA A 428 17.76 18.24 -7.89
CA ALA A 428 18.43 18.47 -9.17
C ALA A 428 19.96 18.40 -9.04
N VAL A 429 20.52 18.85 -7.92
CA VAL A 429 21.97 18.85 -7.69
C VAL A 429 22.49 17.44 -7.33
N GLY A 430 23.69 17.09 -7.82
CA GLY A 430 24.37 15.83 -7.53
C GLY A 430 24.73 15.64 -6.04
N GLU A 431 25.35 14.51 -5.71
CA GLU A 431 25.68 14.09 -4.33
C GLU A 431 26.44 15.10 -3.47
N GLN A 432 27.16 16.02 -4.10
CA GLN A 432 28.12 16.89 -3.43
C GLN A 432 27.50 18.08 -2.69
N VAL A 433 26.20 18.36 -2.85
CA VAL A 433 25.54 19.45 -2.11
C VAL A 433 24.83 18.92 -0.87
N THR A 434 25.40 19.29 0.27
CA THR A 434 24.81 19.09 1.59
C THR A 434 23.61 20.03 1.74
N TRP A 435 22.46 19.48 2.12
CA TRP A 435 21.29 20.29 2.48
C TRP A 435 21.65 21.20 3.65
N THR A 436 21.58 22.51 3.44
CA THR A 436 21.83 23.51 4.47
C THR A 436 20.56 23.77 5.26
N HIS A 437 20.65 23.73 6.58
CA HIS A 437 19.53 24.10 7.45
C HIS A 437 19.11 25.56 7.17
N ASN A 438 17.83 25.75 6.84
CA ASN A 438 17.19 27.05 6.72
C ASN A 438 15.85 26.98 7.45
N ILE A 439 15.62 27.86 8.43
CA ILE A 439 14.35 27.89 9.16
C ILE A 439 13.20 28.42 8.29
N GLU A 440 13.49 29.31 7.35
CA GLU A 440 12.51 29.89 6.41
C GLU A 440 11.91 28.82 5.51
N TYR A 441 12.70 27.80 5.14
CA TYR A 441 12.22 26.62 4.43
C TYR A 441 11.10 25.92 5.21
N TYR A 442 11.31 25.64 6.50
CA TYR A 442 10.31 24.97 7.34
C TYR A 442 9.08 25.85 7.55
N VAL A 443 9.25 27.16 7.68
CA VAL A 443 8.14 28.13 7.74
C VAL A 443 7.32 28.07 6.45
N SER A 444 7.96 28.15 5.28
CA SER A 444 7.30 28.04 3.98
C SER A 444 6.55 26.71 3.83
N LEU A 445 7.20 25.61 4.22
CA LEU A 445 6.67 24.26 4.15
C LEU A 445 5.41 24.06 5.01
N ILE A 446 5.46 24.45 6.29
CA ILE A 446 4.29 24.43 7.18
C ILE A 446 3.20 25.36 6.66
N GLY A 447 3.59 26.54 6.16
CA GLY A 447 2.68 27.55 5.63
C GLY A 447 1.85 27.05 4.45
N ARG A 448 2.38 26.16 3.59
CA ARG A 448 1.60 25.53 2.51
C ARG A 448 0.41 24.74 3.07
N LEU A 449 0.63 23.95 4.12
CA LEU A 449 -0.44 23.17 4.75
C LEU A 449 -1.41 24.07 5.52
N ALA A 450 -0.92 25.01 6.32
CA ALA A 450 -1.76 25.93 7.10
C ALA A 450 -2.72 26.72 6.18
N LYS A 451 -2.19 27.27 5.08
CA LYS A 451 -2.99 27.97 4.05
C LYS A 451 -4.01 27.05 3.38
N SER A 452 -3.61 25.83 3.02
CA SER A 452 -4.50 24.84 2.38
C SER A 452 -5.70 24.48 3.26
N ILE A 453 -5.48 24.31 4.58
CA ILE A 453 -6.54 24.00 5.54
C ILE A 453 -7.53 25.17 5.67
N GLN A 454 -7.04 26.41 5.61
CA GLN A 454 -7.86 27.62 5.60
C GLN A 454 -8.58 27.87 4.27
N GLY A 455 -8.40 27.02 3.26
CA GLY A 455 -8.96 27.22 1.92
C GLY A 455 -8.28 28.34 1.13
N LYS A 456 -7.10 28.80 1.57
CA LYS A 456 -6.22 29.69 0.79
C LYS A 456 -5.44 28.82 -0.18
N ASN A 457 -5.42 29.19 -1.47
CA ASN A 457 -4.70 28.44 -2.49
C ASN A 457 -3.20 28.43 -2.18
N ALA A 458 -2.66 27.27 -1.81
CA ALA A 458 -1.22 27.05 -1.65
C ALA A 458 -0.67 26.20 -2.79
N PHE A 459 -1.54 25.43 -3.44
CA PHE A 459 -1.21 24.56 -4.56
C PHE A 459 -1.94 25.01 -5.84
N PRO A 460 -1.44 24.61 -7.02
CA PRO A 460 -2.16 24.83 -8.27
C PRO A 460 -3.53 24.15 -8.23
N LYS A 461 -4.51 24.75 -8.92
CA LYS A 461 -5.88 24.22 -8.98
C LYS A 461 -5.90 22.88 -9.71
N MET A 462 -6.42 21.86 -9.03
CA MET A 462 -6.53 20.50 -9.56
C MET A 462 -7.97 19.98 -9.45
N ASP A 463 -8.35 19.07 -10.35
CA ASP A 463 -9.63 18.37 -10.27
C ASP A 463 -9.51 17.14 -9.38
N TRP A 464 -9.88 17.30 -8.11
CA TRP A 464 -9.78 16.25 -7.08
C TRP A 464 -10.54 14.97 -7.41
N ARG A 465 -11.51 15.00 -8.34
CA ARG A 465 -12.28 13.81 -8.74
C ARG A 465 -11.42 12.74 -9.43
N PHE A 466 -10.33 13.16 -10.08
CA PHE A 466 -9.42 12.31 -10.84
C PHE A 466 -8.02 12.23 -10.22
N ASN A 467 -7.88 12.67 -8.97
CA ASN A 467 -6.65 12.57 -8.20
C ASN A 467 -6.78 11.51 -7.11
N GLU A 468 -5.63 11.04 -6.61
CA GLU A 468 -5.56 10.10 -5.49
C GLU A 468 -6.12 10.71 -4.18
N PHE A 469 -6.02 12.03 -4.03
CA PHE A 469 -6.48 12.75 -2.85
C PHE A 469 -7.87 13.38 -3.06
N PRO A 470 -8.72 13.41 -2.03
CA PRO A 470 -10.08 13.94 -2.14
C PRO A 470 -10.15 15.48 -2.12
N ASN A 471 -9.14 16.17 -1.58
CA ASN A 471 -9.09 17.63 -1.47
C ASN A 471 -7.65 18.14 -1.26
N GLU A 472 -7.48 19.48 -1.33
CA GLU A 472 -6.19 20.17 -1.21
C GLU A 472 -5.52 19.96 0.15
N GLY A 473 -6.28 19.96 1.26
CA GLY A 473 -5.71 19.78 2.60
C GLY A 473 -5.09 18.40 2.81
N VAL A 474 -5.76 17.34 2.36
CA VAL A 474 -5.24 15.96 2.42
C VAL A 474 -4.01 15.82 1.51
N HIS A 475 -4.08 16.36 0.29
CA HIS A 475 -2.95 16.41 -0.62
C HIS A 475 -1.74 17.13 0.01
N ALA A 476 -1.95 18.35 0.52
CA ALA A 476 -0.93 19.17 1.18
C ALA A 476 -0.26 18.43 2.33
N MET A 477 -1.04 17.71 3.15
CA MET A 477 -0.53 16.89 4.25
C MET A 477 0.41 15.81 3.72
N TYR A 478 -0.04 14.98 2.76
CA TYR A 478 0.75 13.85 2.27
C TYR A 478 2.02 14.31 1.54
N VAL A 479 1.95 15.31 0.65
CA VAL A 479 3.14 15.79 -0.07
C VAL A 479 4.15 16.44 0.87
N THR A 480 3.67 17.12 1.92
CA THR A 480 4.55 17.68 2.97
C THR A 480 5.23 16.55 3.74
N CYS A 481 4.51 15.52 4.19
CA CYS A 481 5.12 14.38 4.88
C CYS A 481 6.15 13.65 3.99
N VAL A 482 5.86 13.45 2.70
CA VAL A 482 6.81 12.84 1.74
C VAL A 482 8.07 13.66 1.59
N GLU A 483 7.95 14.98 1.42
CA GLU A 483 9.09 15.90 1.29
C GLU A 483 9.94 15.90 2.56
N VAL A 484 9.30 15.98 3.73
CA VAL A 484 9.96 15.95 5.05
C VAL A 484 10.73 14.65 5.25
N MET A 485 10.08 13.51 4.97
CA MET A 485 10.75 12.22 5.03
C MET A 485 11.90 12.12 4.02
N GLY A 486 11.80 12.81 2.88
CA GLY A 486 12.81 12.89 1.85
C GLY A 486 14.06 13.72 2.21
N LEU A 487 14.03 14.53 3.27
CA LEU A 487 15.15 15.37 3.66
C LEU A 487 16.36 14.56 4.15
N PRO A 488 17.60 14.96 3.85
CA PRO A 488 18.81 14.33 4.38
C PRO A 488 19.14 14.84 5.79
N VAL A 489 18.13 15.01 6.64
CA VAL A 489 18.24 15.51 8.02
C VAL A 489 17.75 14.43 8.96
N GLU A 490 18.38 14.32 10.14
CA GLU A 490 17.95 13.38 11.17
C GLU A 490 16.50 13.69 11.63
N PRO A 491 15.62 12.66 11.74
CA PRO A 491 14.21 12.85 12.11
C PRO A 491 13.99 13.66 13.39
N LEU A 492 14.78 13.40 14.43
CA LEU A 492 14.72 14.11 15.71
C LEU A 492 14.91 15.62 15.49
N LYS A 493 15.93 15.99 14.70
CA LYS A 493 16.26 17.38 14.44
C LYS A 493 15.19 18.09 13.62
N VAL A 494 14.56 17.40 12.67
CA VAL A 494 13.41 17.93 11.93
C VAL A 494 12.25 18.27 12.89
N GLY A 495 11.98 17.42 13.87
CA GLY A 495 10.96 17.69 14.90
C GLY A 495 11.26 18.95 15.70
N GLU A 496 12.53 19.19 16.05
CA GLU A 496 12.95 20.44 16.71
C GLU A 496 12.74 21.66 15.80
N TYR A 497 13.09 21.56 14.51
CA TYR A 497 12.97 22.64 13.55
C TYR A 497 11.53 23.06 13.28
N PHE A 498 10.55 22.16 13.38
CA PHE A 498 9.14 22.56 13.27
C PHE A 498 8.68 23.48 14.40
N LEU A 499 9.15 23.24 15.63
CA LEU A 499 8.85 24.15 16.74
C LEU A 499 9.58 25.48 16.60
N GLU A 500 10.85 25.45 16.21
CA GLU A 500 11.62 26.66 15.93
C GLU A 500 10.96 27.48 14.80
N ALA A 501 10.41 26.81 13.79
CA ALA A 501 9.71 27.47 12.69
C ALA A 501 8.43 28.15 13.17
N ILE A 502 7.67 27.56 14.10
CA ILE A 502 6.51 28.25 14.71
C ILE A 502 6.96 29.48 15.51
N TRP A 503 8.02 29.37 16.31
CA TRP A 503 8.55 30.49 17.09
C TRP A 503 9.06 31.63 16.21
N GLU A 504 9.75 31.30 15.12
CA GLU A 504 10.24 32.29 14.16
C GLU A 504 9.09 32.89 13.34
N ALA A 505 8.12 32.06 12.93
CA ALA A 505 6.92 32.50 12.22
C ALA A 505 6.09 33.50 13.02
N HIS A 506 6.08 33.43 14.36
CA HIS A 506 5.42 34.43 15.21
C HIS A 506 5.89 35.88 14.94
N ARG A 507 7.11 36.07 14.42
CA ARG A 507 7.63 37.40 14.06
C ARG A 507 6.98 37.97 12.79
N TYR A 508 6.45 37.12 11.92
CA TYR A 508 5.99 37.47 10.57
C TYR A 508 4.50 37.24 10.35
N ILE A 509 3.84 36.47 11.22
CA ILE A 509 2.45 36.02 11.06
C ILE A 509 1.56 36.67 12.11
N PRO A 510 0.33 37.10 11.74
CA PRO A 510 -0.66 37.62 12.68
C PRO A 510 -0.93 36.64 13.84
N GLN A 511 -1.13 37.18 15.06
CA GLN A 511 -1.30 36.36 16.26
C GLN A 511 -2.51 35.41 16.19
N ASP A 512 -3.55 35.81 15.46
CA ASP A 512 -4.77 35.03 15.24
C ASP A 512 -4.57 33.81 14.34
N GLU A 513 -3.56 33.79 13.48
CA GLU A 513 -3.28 32.64 12.59
C GLU A 513 -2.35 31.59 13.25
N ILE A 514 -1.71 31.89 14.38
CA ILE A 514 -0.77 30.98 15.06
C ILE A 514 -1.39 29.61 15.41
N PRO A 515 -2.63 29.53 15.94
CA PRO A 515 -3.26 28.24 16.22
C PRO A 515 -3.36 27.32 15.00
N ASP A 516 -3.56 27.89 13.81
CA ASP A 516 -3.65 27.11 12.56
C ASP A 516 -2.29 26.53 12.15
N TRP A 517 -1.20 27.26 12.42
CA TRP A 517 0.16 26.78 12.21
C TRP A 517 0.53 25.66 13.18
N ILE A 518 0.15 25.80 14.46
CA ILE A 518 0.30 24.74 15.46
C ILE A 518 -0.50 23.50 15.04
N ASN A 519 -1.74 23.69 14.56
CA ASN A 519 -2.57 22.60 14.05
C ASN A 519 -1.92 21.92 12.82
N ALA A 520 -1.37 22.69 11.88
CA ALA A 520 -0.66 22.15 10.72
C ALA A 520 0.55 21.30 11.13
N VAL A 521 1.38 21.77 12.08
CA VAL A 521 2.49 20.99 12.62
C VAL A 521 2.00 19.72 13.33
N GLY A 522 0.93 19.82 14.12
CA GLY A 522 0.32 18.65 14.75
C GLY A 522 -0.15 17.60 13.73
N ILE A 523 -0.76 18.04 12.63
CA ILE A 523 -1.17 17.17 11.52
C ILE A 523 0.06 16.53 10.85
N ILE A 524 1.11 17.29 10.54
CA ILE A 524 2.33 16.78 9.91
C ILE A 524 3.00 15.74 10.81
N ILE A 525 3.32 16.10 12.06
CA ILE A 525 4.02 15.22 13.00
C ILE A 525 3.20 13.94 13.26
N SER A 526 1.88 14.04 13.42
CA SER A 526 1.03 12.86 13.65
C SER A 526 0.99 11.85 12.50
N ASN A 527 1.42 12.24 11.29
CA ASN A 527 1.52 11.38 10.12
C ASN A 527 2.98 11.02 9.75
N LEU A 528 3.95 11.47 10.54
CA LEU A 528 5.36 11.09 10.40
C LEU A 528 5.72 9.93 11.35
N PRO A 529 6.79 9.15 11.04
CA PRO A 529 7.31 8.13 11.93
C PRO A 529 7.63 8.66 13.34
N GLU A 530 7.58 7.76 14.34
CA GLU A 530 7.80 8.10 15.75
C GLU A 530 9.14 8.81 16.01
N ALA A 531 10.18 8.51 15.21
CA ALA A 531 11.49 9.18 15.31
C ALA A 531 11.43 10.71 15.13
N TYR A 532 10.40 11.26 14.47
CA TYR A 532 10.22 12.71 14.33
C TYR A 532 9.61 13.36 15.58
N TRP A 533 9.00 12.57 16.47
CA TRP A 533 8.26 13.04 17.63
C TRP A 533 9.21 13.32 18.80
N GLU A 534 10.35 12.65 18.84
CA GLU A 534 11.35 12.79 19.91
C GLU A 534 11.88 14.22 20.03
N GLY A 535 12.11 14.91 18.90
CA GLY A 535 12.54 16.31 18.90
C GLY A 535 11.51 17.26 19.53
N LEU A 536 10.22 17.01 19.28
CA LEU A 536 9.13 17.76 19.91
C LEU A 536 9.16 17.54 21.44
N TYR A 537 9.31 16.29 21.88
CA TYR A 537 9.37 15.95 23.30
C TYR A 537 10.55 16.65 23.99
N ILE A 538 11.74 16.63 23.39
CA ILE A 538 12.95 17.29 23.94
C ILE A 538 12.70 18.78 24.15
N LYS A 539 12.18 19.48 23.14
CA LYS A 539 11.90 20.92 23.21
C LYS A 539 10.82 21.26 24.23
N LEU A 540 9.79 20.41 24.35
CA LEU A 540 8.75 20.59 25.38
C LEU A 540 9.33 20.44 26.79
N VAL A 541 10.18 19.44 27.03
CA VAL A 541 10.87 19.27 28.30
C VAL A 541 11.74 20.48 28.60
N GLN A 542 12.52 20.96 27.62
CA GLN A 542 13.34 22.17 27.76
C GLN A 542 12.48 23.39 28.14
N ALA A 543 11.35 23.60 27.47
CA ALA A 543 10.42 24.67 27.78
C ALA A 543 9.86 24.56 29.20
N LEU A 544 9.44 23.37 29.64
CA LEU A 544 8.94 23.14 31.00
C LEU A 544 10.02 23.37 32.08
N THR A 545 11.28 23.12 31.76
CA THR A 545 12.43 23.38 32.66
C THR A 545 12.98 24.81 32.55
N SER A 546 12.34 25.67 31.77
CA SER A 546 12.83 27.04 31.55
C SER A 546 12.65 27.92 32.80
N PRO A 547 13.51 28.95 33.00
CA PRO A 547 13.44 29.82 34.17
C PRO A 547 12.05 30.42 34.45
N PRO A 548 11.26 30.89 33.47
CA PRO A 548 9.92 31.44 33.72
C PRO A 548 8.96 30.45 34.39
N LEU A 549 9.01 29.18 34.00
CA LEU A 549 8.14 28.12 34.54
C LEU A 549 8.73 27.46 35.80
N CYS A 550 10.05 27.47 35.96
CA CYS A 550 10.69 27.06 37.21
C CYS A 550 10.57 28.12 38.32
N LEU A 551 10.60 29.42 37.98
CA LEU A 551 10.42 30.54 38.91
C LEU A 551 8.94 30.78 39.23
N SER A 552 8.00 30.45 38.32
CA SER A 552 6.56 30.50 38.61
C SER A 552 6.14 29.48 39.67
N GLY A 553 6.90 28.39 39.86
CA GLY A 553 6.74 27.49 41.01
C GLY A 553 7.03 28.14 42.37
N ILE A 554 7.81 29.24 42.39
CA ILE A 554 8.09 30.04 43.61
C ILE A 554 7.00 31.12 43.79
N TYR A 555 6.47 31.69 42.71
CA TYR A 555 5.38 32.69 42.76
C TYR A 555 3.98 32.09 43.00
N LEU A 556 3.70 30.88 42.50
CA LEU A 556 2.45 30.15 42.81
C LEU A 556 2.39 29.73 44.28
N LYS A 557 3.54 29.45 44.89
CA LYS A 557 3.64 29.18 46.34
C LYS A 557 3.18 30.40 47.15
N HIS A 558 3.61 31.60 46.75
CA HIS A 558 3.27 32.84 47.44
C HIS A 558 1.80 33.29 47.27
N ARG A 559 1.11 32.85 46.20
CA ARG A 559 -0.31 33.16 45.95
C ARG A 559 -1.27 32.12 46.55
N LEU A 560 -0.81 30.88 46.76
CA LEU A 560 -1.58 29.78 47.34
C LEU A 560 -1.46 29.68 48.87
N ASP A 561 -0.46 30.30 49.49
CA ASP A 561 -0.30 30.31 50.95
C ASP A 561 -1.43 31.06 51.72
N ASN A 562 -2.35 31.75 51.02
CA ASN A 562 -3.50 32.44 51.62
C ASN A 562 -4.84 31.68 51.62
N LYS A 563 -4.88 30.43 51.14
CA LYS A 563 -6.02 29.54 51.37
C LYS A 563 -5.53 28.14 51.71
N SER A 564 -5.87 27.71 52.92
CA SER A 564 -5.50 26.43 53.51
C SER A 564 -5.97 25.24 52.65
N PHE A 565 -5.10 24.76 51.76
CA PHE A 565 -5.19 23.41 51.20
C PHE A 565 -3.81 22.78 51.28
N ARG A 566 -3.68 21.74 52.11
CA ARG A 566 -2.46 20.92 52.18
C ARG A 566 -2.31 20.20 50.85
N LEU A 567 -1.45 20.70 49.97
CA LEU A 567 -0.99 19.96 48.79
C LEU A 567 0.40 19.37 49.06
N ALA A 568 0.48 18.05 48.94
CA ALA A 568 1.70 17.27 49.05
C ALA A 568 2.69 17.63 47.92
N PRO A 569 4.01 17.61 48.19
CA PRO A 569 5.02 18.05 47.24
C PRO A 569 5.37 16.93 46.28
N ARG A 570 4.86 16.98 45.04
CA ARG A 570 5.50 16.43 43.82
C ARG A 570 4.52 16.56 42.65
N TRP A 571 4.71 17.60 41.83
CA TRP A 571 4.16 17.63 40.48
C TRP A 571 4.82 16.49 39.68
N LYS A 572 4.08 15.40 39.46
CA LYS A 572 4.46 14.36 38.52
C LYS A 572 3.75 14.66 37.21
N VAL A 573 4.36 15.51 36.38
CA VAL A 573 3.84 15.96 35.08
C VAL A 573 3.23 14.82 34.25
N LYS A 574 3.82 13.61 34.34
CA LYS A 574 3.31 12.39 33.70
C LYS A 574 1.93 11.95 34.20
N SER A 575 1.67 11.92 35.51
CA SER A 575 0.38 11.45 36.05
C SER A 575 -0.77 12.42 35.82
N ASP A 576 -0.47 13.72 35.80
CA ASP A 576 -1.48 14.75 35.51
C ASP A 576 -1.79 14.83 34.02
N ALA A 577 -0.77 14.69 33.14
CA ALA A 577 -1.00 14.56 31.71
C ALA A 577 -1.78 13.28 31.36
N GLU A 578 -1.51 12.17 32.06
CA GLU A 578 -2.31 10.94 31.96
C GLU A 578 -3.76 11.15 32.43
N ARG A 579 -4.00 11.92 33.50
CA ARG A 579 -5.36 12.26 33.94
C ARG A 579 -6.10 13.11 32.92
N ILE A 580 -5.46 14.16 32.40
CA ILE A 580 -6.06 15.06 31.40
C ILE A 580 -6.38 14.32 30.11
N VAL A 581 -5.47 13.49 29.61
CA VAL A 581 -5.70 12.70 28.39
C VAL A 581 -6.88 11.73 28.59
N LYS A 582 -7.06 11.16 29.79
CA LYS A 582 -8.16 10.24 30.11
C LYS A 582 -9.54 10.91 30.03
N ASP A 583 -9.62 12.21 30.27
CA ASP A 583 -10.87 12.96 30.23
C ASP A 583 -11.22 13.49 28.83
N LEU A 584 -10.32 13.34 27.84
CA LEU A 584 -10.55 13.75 26.45
C LEU A 584 -11.44 12.77 25.66
N ARG A 585 -12.05 13.25 24.57
CA ARG A 585 -12.83 12.39 23.65
C ARG A 585 -11.95 11.27 23.05
N PRO A 586 -12.51 10.08 22.71
CA PRO A 586 -11.73 8.92 22.26
C PRO A 586 -10.84 9.14 21.03
N ALA A 587 -11.14 10.10 20.17
CA ALA A 587 -10.31 10.45 19.02
C ALA A 587 -9.07 11.28 19.41
N LEU A 588 -9.17 12.11 20.44
CA LEU A 588 -8.07 12.92 20.98
C LEU A 588 -7.18 12.08 21.91
N GLN A 589 -7.77 11.18 22.70
CA GLN A 589 -7.04 10.11 23.39
C GLN A 589 -6.17 9.30 22.40
N ARG A 590 -6.74 8.97 21.23
CA ARG A 590 -6.02 8.26 20.15
C ARG A 590 -4.84 9.04 19.58
N ARG A 591 -4.93 10.37 19.49
CA ARG A 591 -3.88 11.24 18.95
C ARG A 591 -2.81 11.62 19.99
N LEU A 592 -3.18 11.70 21.27
CA LEU A 592 -2.30 12.08 22.38
C LEU A 592 -1.77 10.88 23.20
N ARG A 593 -1.95 9.65 22.68
CA ARG A 593 -1.51 8.40 23.31
C ARG A 593 -0.02 8.36 23.69
N PHE A 594 0.80 9.16 23.03
CA PHE A 594 2.24 9.29 23.29
C PHE A 594 2.57 10.03 24.60
N ILE A 595 1.67 10.90 25.06
CA ILE A 595 1.82 11.61 26.33
C ILE A 595 1.46 10.69 27.51
N ALA A 596 0.58 9.72 27.26
CA ALA A 596 -0.03 8.89 28.29
C ALA A 596 -0.29 7.44 27.81
N PRO A 597 0.77 6.64 27.58
CA PRO A 597 0.65 5.31 26.98
C PRO A 597 -0.15 4.28 27.82
N GLY A 598 -0.29 4.52 29.13
CA GLY A 598 -0.96 3.61 30.07
C GLY A 598 -2.49 3.70 30.15
N ILE A 599 -3.15 4.64 29.46
CA ILE A 599 -4.61 4.84 29.59
C ILE A 599 -5.41 3.77 28.82
N LEU A 600 -4.85 3.22 27.75
CA LEU A 600 -5.55 2.27 26.88
C LEU A 600 -5.40 0.80 27.32
N SER A 601 -4.63 0.51 28.38
CA SER A 601 -4.34 -0.85 28.84
C SER A 601 -5.30 -1.37 29.94
N THR A 602 -6.27 -0.56 30.37
CA THR A 602 -7.21 -0.94 31.45
C THR A 602 -8.67 -1.04 30.96
N GLN A 603 -8.89 -1.92 29.97
CA GLN A 603 -10.22 -2.49 29.75
C GLN A 603 -10.09 -4.00 29.60
N THR A 604 -9.88 -4.68 30.73
CA THR A 604 -10.13 -6.11 30.88
C THR A 604 -11.10 -6.35 32.03
N ALA A 605 -12.16 -7.09 31.69
CA ALA A 605 -13.15 -7.74 32.56
C ALA A 605 -14.20 -6.85 33.29
N CYS A 606 -15.43 -6.85 32.77
CA CYS A 606 -16.62 -6.75 33.63
C CYS A 606 -17.03 -8.17 34.05
N PRO A 607 -17.25 -8.44 35.36
CA PRO A 607 -18.05 -9.58 35.78
C PRO A 607 -19.53 -9.18 35.80
N CYS A 608 -20.38 -10.07 35.28
CA CYS A 608 -21.82 -9.97 35.35
C CYS A 608 -22.31 -9.87 36.80
N SER A 609 -23.20 -8.92 37.10
CA SER A 609 -24.27 -9.14 38.08
C SER A 609 -25.47 -8.22 37.81
N SER A 610 -26.64 -8.84 38.01
CA SER A 610 -28.00 -8.42 37.73
C SER A 610 -28.55 -7.35 38.68
N SER A 611 -29.32 -6.39 38.17
CA SER A 611 -30.60 -5.97 38.78
C SER A 611 -31.38 -5.02 37.86
N ASN A 612 -32.70 -5.12 37.99
CA ASN A 612 -33.75 -4.70 37.07
C ASN A 612 -34.14 -3.20 37.15
N THR A 613 -34.86 -2.77 36.08
CA THR A 613 -35.86 -1.68 35.96
C THR A 613 -35.38 -0.31 35.44
N PRO A 614 -36.27 0.51 34.81
CA PRO A 614 -36.60 0.40 33.39
C PRO A 614 -36.31 1.69 32.61
N LEU A 615 -36.19 1.51 31.30
CA LEU A 615 -36.09 2.54 30.26
C LEU A 615 -37.17 3.62 30.41
N SER A 616 -36.74 4.88 30.46
CA SER A 616 -37.55 6.02 30.00
C SER A 616 -36.68 6.92 29.10
N HIS A 617 -37.02 6.86 27.81
CA HIS A 617 -36.90 7.88 26.77
C HIS A 617 -35.91 9.04 26.99
N LEU A 618 -34.83 9.03 26.20
CA LEU A 618 -34.51 10.21 25.36
C LEU A 618 -34.09 9.72 23.97
N TYR A 619 -35.02 9.85 23.03
CA TYR A 619 -34.74 9.81 21.60
C TYR A 619 -33.84 11.00 21.21
N ILE A 620 -33.30 10.94 19.97
CA ILE A 620 -32.81 12.06 19.11
C ILE A 620 -31.29 12.33 19.25
N TYR A 621 -30.40 12.28 18.25
CA TYR A 621 -30.48 12.10 16.79
C TYR A 621 -29.15 11.57 16.21
N ASN A 622 -29.26 10.97 15.03
CA ASN A 622 -28.21 10.59 14.10
C ASN A 622 -27.23 11.73 13.73
N TYR A 623 -25.98 11.36 13.43
CA TYR A 623 -25.24 11.97 12.32
C TYR A 623 -24.51 10.90 11.50
N ALA A 624 -25.14 10.54 10.39
CA ALA A 624 -24.49 9.99 9.23
C ALA A 624 -23.71 11.10 8.51
N SER A 625 -22.61 10.72 7.88
CA SER A 625 -22.18 11.21 6.56
C SER A 625 -22.44 12.68 6.24
N ASN A 626 -21.54 13.56 6.65
CA ASN A 626 -21.19 14.80 5.95
C ASN A 626 -19.89 15.33 6.56
N GLU A 627 -18.75 14.95 5.98
CA GLU A 627 -17.48 15.63 6.28
C GLU A 627 -17.49 16.98 5.55
N HIS A 628 -18.21 17.93 6.12
CA HIS A 628 -17.81 19.32 6.06
C HIS A 628 -16.67 19.50 7.07
N LEU A 629 -15.45 19.72 6.57
CA LEU A 629 -14.41 20.44 7.30
C LEU A 629 -14.95 21.86 7.59
N ASN A 630 -15.77 21.98 8.64
CA ASN A 630 -16.26 23.26 9.17
C ASN A 630 -16.69 23.15 10.64
N SER A 631 -16.05 22.29 11.42
CA SER A 631 -16.08 22.42 12.88
C SER A 631 -14.78 23.09 13.31
N SER A 632 -14.81 24.42 13.33
CA SER A 632 -13.91 25.26 14.10
C SER A 632 -13.92 24.79 15.56
N PHE A 633 -12.94 23.98 15.95
CA PHE A 633 -12.65 23.75 17.35
C PHE A 633 -11.70 24.87 17.77
N SER A 634 -12.28 25.97 18.26
CA SER A 634 -11.48 27.05 18.82
C SER A 634 -10.78 26.53 20.07
N PHE A 635 -9.47 26.72 20.13
CA PHE A 635 -8.66 26.47 21.32
C PHE A 635 -8.98 27.45 22.48
N ASN A 636 -9.94 28.37 22.29
CA ASN A 636 -10.26 29.43 23.25
C ASN A 636 -10.93 28.95 24.55
N GLU A 637 -11.52 27.75 24.60
CA GLU A 637 -12.12 27.25 25.86
C GLU A 637 -11.08 26.69 26.86
N PHE A 638 -9.81 26.49 26.45
CA PHE A 638 -8.76 26.06 27.38
C PHE A 638 -7.98 27.22 28.01
N CYS A 639 -8.10 28.44 27.45
CA CYS A 639 -7.31 29.61 27.88
C CYS A 639 -8.11 30.65 28.69
N GLN A 640 -9.34 30.36 29.12
CA GLN A 640 -10.11 31.32 29.94
C GLN A 640 -10.12 31.07 31.45
N ASP A 641 -9.43 30.05 31.98
CA ASP A 641 -9.34 29.85 33.44
C ASP A 641 -7.96 29.38 33.96
N TYR A 642 -6.86 29.81 33.32
CA TYR A 642 -5.50 29.66 33.89
C TYR A 642 -4.61 30.89 33.71
#